data_AF-A0A4P2R2M6-F1
#
_entry.id   AF-A0A4P2R2M6-F1
#
_cell.length_a   1.000
_cell.length_b   1.000
_cell.length_c   1.000
_cell.angle_alpha   90.00
_cell.angle_beta   90.00
_cell.angle_gamma   90.00
#
_symmetry.space_group_name_H-M   'P 1'
#
loop_
_entity.id
_entity.type
_entity.pdbx_description
1 polymer ?
#
loop_
_entity_poly.entity_id
_entity_poly.type
_entity_poly.pdbx_seq_one_letter_code
_entity_poly.pdbx_strand_id
1 'polypeptide(L)'
;MTYEDLRRRAAELAAIGQRDRAAALLVAAGDHAGASELLERVCDFAGAAREALAAEDPARAALMAALGGDDALARQALDALVTAAPRDAALRVAADLAARGFPRHAGALFAALGAHAAAAEAFTAAQDARRAAESFELAGRPADGARVLEASLRRRPGDAAAWLALGELLARHGRTEAAVRALQHLPPSSAERARALPLLCRCLSALGLEDAARTVREELAQLDPRGEEALSSPAAGPAAGPAAPGSAPGGPLLFGRYETLRELTATPHARVVEARDRITAERVAVKIFAGAAFGAGRDALLRFEREARALAQLRHPNVVALRAYHPEGPAMVLAWMAGGSLIERLRGEPVAPARAVEIACALLSALGEAHRLGILHRDVKPSNVLFDEIGTAHLADFGAAHLGDLSTTATAGAIGTFAYMSPEQRMGRPATLASDLYGVGAVLAELLTGEAPAPAMGGQLDPAPSASHPELTAAHDAVVAALLAEDPAARPADAFEARRAITALPWPESPRPRRARASARPRSSEAPPSTAARLAATLEVGDGRDTEGRWHDVWLDRDVLVLQLDDATLARARAFARAGHAALPCVLRVDLAAGEVWVAPPQGRALADEGRALTRGQRARLGEAIAALHAAGGAHGRIDGQHLYVHDGEVALAYPREADGSVEELAARDLAALQELDRNALDEL
;
A
#
# COMPACT_ATOMS: atom_id res chain seq x y z
N MET A 1 39.52 73.73 16.11
CA MET A 1 40.03 72.73 17.06
C MET A 1 40.84 71.73 16.28
N THR A 2 42.03 71.39 16.76
CA THR A 2 42.88 70.35 16.18
C THR A 2 42.28 68.96 16.47
N TYR A 3 42.78 67.92 15.78
CA TYR A 3 42.42 66.52 16.05
C TYR A 3 42.59 66.15 17.53
N GLU A 4 43.69 66.57 18.16
CA GLU A 4 43.94 66.32 19.58
C GLU A 4 42.98 67.07 20.50
N ASP A 5 42.57 68.29 20.13
CA ASP A 5 41.59 69.06 20.91
C ASP A 5 40.22 68.36 20.92
N LEU A 6 39.81 67.79 19.78
CA LEU A 6 38.54 67.07 19.65
C LEU A 6 38.52 65.78 20.48
N ARG A 7 39.60 64.97 20.45
CA ARG A 7 39.70 63.74 21.26
C ARG A 7 39.79 64.03 22.75
N ARG A 8 40.54 65.06 23.15
CA ARG A 8 40.61 65.48 24.56
C ARG A 8 39.24 65.91 25.07
N ARG A 9 38.52 66.72 24.29
CA ARG A 9 37.17 67.17 24.65
C ARG A 9 36.16 66.02 24.68
N ALA A 10 36.28 65.05 23.77
CA ALA A 10 35.47 63.84 23.80
C ALA A 10 35.71 63.02 25.07
N ALA A 11 36.97 62.84 25.51
CA ALA A 11 37.30 62.13 26.74
C ALA A 11 36.73 62.83 28.00
N GLU A 12 36.82 64.16 28.06
CA GLU A 12 36.19 64.96 29.13
C GLU A 12 34.67 64.76 29.17
N LEU A 13 34.00 64.84 28.02
CA LEU A 13 32.55 64.64 27.91
C LEU A 13 32.14 63.21 28.29
N ALA A 14 32.91 62.21 27.88
CA ALA A 14 32.67 60.82 28.25
C ALA A 14 32.82 60.58 29.76
N ALA A 15 33.80 61.23 30.41
CA ALA A 15 34.03 61.14 31.85
C ALA A 15 32.88 61.72 32.68
N ILE A 16 32.20 62.76 32.18
CA ILE A 16 31.02 63.35 32.83
C ILE A 16 29.68 62.74 32.34
N GLY A 17 29.73 61.60 31.64
CA GLY A 17 28.55 60.86 31.20
C GLY A 17 27.85 61.39 29.95
N GLN A 18 28.35 62.44 29.29
CA GLN A 18 27.82 62.98 28.03
C GLN A 18 28.33 62.19 26.81
N ARG A 19 28.06 60.89 26.81
CA ARG A 19 28.65 59.93 25.85
C ARG A 19 28.19 60.15 24.40
N ASP A 20 26.96 60.59 24.15
CA ASP A 20 26.47 60.90 22.79
C ASP A 20 27.24 62.06 22.15
N ARG A 21 27.48 63.11 22.95
CA ARG A 21 28.26 64.28 22.52
C ARG A 21 29.73 63.94 22.35
N ALA A 22 30.27 63.08 23.21
CA ALA A 22 31.62 62.56 23.07
C ALA A 22 31.77 61.75 21.77
N ALA A 23 30.82 60.87 21.45
CA ALA A 23 30.79 60.12 20.20
C ALA A 23 30.76 61.04 18.97
N ALA A 24 29.89 62.05 18.95
CA ALA A 24 29.82 63.01 17.85
C ALA A 24 31.15 63.77 17.62
N LEU A 25 31.88 64.10 18.69
CA LEU A 25 33.22 64.70 18.58
C LEU A 25 34.28 63.72 18.06
N LEU A 26 34.18 62.42 18.41
CA LEU A 26 35.07 61.39 17.86
C LEU A 26 34.82 61.17 16.37
N VAL A 27 33.55 61.15 15.93
CA VAL A 27 33.19 61.11 14.50
C VAL A 27 33.76 62.33 13.77
N ALA A 28 33.61 63.53 14.32
CA ALA A 28 34.18 64.76 13.74
C ALA A 28 35.72 64.75 13.70
N ALA A 29 36.36 63.96 14.56
CA ALA A 29 37.82 63.74 14.57
C ALA A 29 38.27 62.59 13.66
N GLY A 30 37.36 61.84 13.03
CA GLY A 30 37.66 60.64 12.24
C GLY A 30 37.98 59.39 13.08
N ASP A 31 37.77 59.40 14.39
CA ASP A 31 37.94 58.25 15.28
C ASP A 31 36.63 57.44 15.35
N HIS A 32 36.31 56.78 14.23
CA HIS A 32 35.07 56.00 14.09
C HIS A 32 35.03 54.77 15.01
N ALA A 33 36.18 54.14 15.29
CA ALA A 33 36.25 53.01 16.23
C ALA A 33 35.89 53.44 17.66
N GLY A 34 36.49 54.54 18.15
CA GLY A 34 36.15 55.09 19.46
C GLY A 34 34.70 55.59 19.54
N ALA A 35 34.18 56.18 18.46
CA ALA A 35 32.77 56.58 18.39
C ALA A 35 31.84 55.38 18.51
N SER A 36 32.13 54.28 17.81
CA SER A 36 31.36 53.02 17.88
C SER A 36 31.28 52.44 19.30
N GLU A 37 32.40 52.46 20.05
CA GLU A 37 32.41 51.99 21.45
C GLU A 37 31.59 52.86 22.40
N LEU A 38 31.63 54.18 22.22
CA LEU A 38 30.84 55.09 23.04
C LEU A 38 29.34 54.97 22.75
N LEU A 39 28.96 54.80 21.49
CA LEU A 39 27.57 54.60 21.05
C LEU A 39 27.00 53.27 21.56
N GLU A 40 27.80 52.19 21.61
CA GLU A 40 27.39 50.93 22.25
C GLU A 40 27.04 51.14 23.74
N ARG A 41 27.85 51.90 24.49
CA ARG A 41 27.66 52.13 25.93
C ARG A 41 26.41 52.95 26.28
N VAL A 42 25.84 53.66 25.31
CA VAL A 42 24.57 54.40 25.44
C VAL A 42 23.41 53.66 24.77
N CYS A 43 23.64 52.43 24.31
CA CYS A 43 22.68 51.59 23.60
C CYS A 43 22.20 52.16 22.26
N ASP A 44 22.97 53.07 21.62
CA ASP A 44 22.76 53.45 20.22
C ASP A 44 23.49 52.47 19.30
N PHE A 45 22.92 51.27 19.18
CA PHE A 45 23.52 50.18 18.41
C PHE A 45 23.54 50.45 16.89
N ALA A 46 22.55 51.18 16.36
CA ALA A 46 22.52 51.54 14.95
C ALA A 46 23.58 52.59 14.60
N GLY A 47 23.78 53.58 15.48
CA GLY A 47 24.92 54.50 15.40
C GLY A 47 26.24 53.76 15.52
N ALA A 48 26.39 52.90 16.52
CA ALA A 48 27.60 52.11 16.74
C ALA A 48 27.96 51.24 15.53
N ALA A 49 26.97 50.65 14.86
CA ALA A 49 27.16 49.84 13.67
C ALA A 49 27.62 50.65 12.44
N ARG A 50 27.07 51.85 12.22
CA ARG A 50 27.51 52.75 11.13
C ARG A 50 28.95 53.19 11.32
N GLU A 51 29.31 53.59 12.54
CA GLU A 51 30.68 53.99 12.86
C GLU A 51 31.65 52.80 12.79
N ALA A 52 31.21 51.59 13.16
CA ALA A 52 32.04 50.39 12.97
C ALA A 52 32.32 50.08 11.49
N LEU A 53 31.34 50.28 10.60
CA LEU A 53 31.58 50.16 9.15
C LEU A 53 32.54 51.23 8.64
N ALA A 54 32.39 52.48 9.09
CA ALA A 54 33.30 53.58 8.74
C ALA A 54 34.73 53.34 9.26
N ALA A 55 34.87 52.57 10.33
CA ALA A 55 36.15 52.11 10.88
C ALA A 55 36.73 50.85 10.20
N GLU A 56 36.09 50.34 9.13
CA GLU A 56 36.47 49.09 8.45
C GLU A 56 36.42 47.84 9.36
N ASP A 57 35.55 47.84 10.37
CA ASP A 57 35.29 46.69 11.25
C ASP A 57 33.89 46.09 10.99
N PRO A 58 33.75 45.29 9.91
CA PRO A 58 32.47 44.70 9.54
C PRO A 58 31.99 43.63 10.54
N ALA A 59 32.88 43.02 11.34
CA ALA A 59 32.50 42.04 12.34
C ALA A 59 31.76 42.71 13.51
N ARG A 60 32.32 43.80 14.02
CA ARG A 60 31.66 44.63 15.04
C ARG A 60 30.37 45.26 14.49
N ALA A 61 30.41 45.77 13.26
CA ALA A 61 29.23 46.35 12.63
C ALA A 61 28.07 45.35 12.51
N ALA A 62 28.34 44.09 12.11
CA ALA A 62 27.32 43.05 12.00
C ALA A 62 26.67 42.75 13.35
N LEU A 63 27.47 42.66 14.43
CA LEU A 63 26.95 42.43 15.78
C LEU A 63 26.12 43.62 16.29
N MET A 64 26.63 44.84 16.13
CA MET A 64 25.92 46.05 16.57
C MET A 64 24.63 46.24 15.78
N ALA A 65 24.62 46.02 14.46
CA ALA A 65 23.42 46.12 13.66
C ALA A 65 22.37 45.07 14.04
N ALA A 66 22.81 43.83 14.36
CA ALA A 66 21.92 42.79 14.85
C ALA A 66 21.31 43.14 16.23
N LEU A 67 22.10 43.69 17.16
CA LEU A 67 21.63 44.19 18.45
C LEU A 67 20.64 45.36 18.30
N GLY A 68 20.88 46.24 17.32
CA GLY A 68 20.00 47.36 17.00
C GLY A 68 18.74 47.00 16.20
N GLY A 69 18.64 45.77 15.71
CA GLY A 69 17.53 45.34 14.85
C GLY A 69 17.54 45.97 13.45
N ASP A 70 18.69 46.52 13.00
CA ASP A 70 18.84 47.13 11.67
C ASP A 70 19.30 46.08 10.65
N ASP A 71 18.33 45.37 10.05
CA ASP A 71 18.59 44.29 9.10
C ASP A 71 19.29 44.74 7.82
N ALA A 72 19.10 45.99 7.40
CA ALA A 72 19.73 46.53 6.20
C ALA A 72 21.22 46.79 6.46
N LEU A 73 21.53 47.42 7.60
CA LEU A 73 22.89 47.69 8.03
C LEU A 73 23.64 46.39 8.38
N ALA A 74 22.95 45.43 8.99
CA ALA A 74 23.51 44.11 9.26
C ALA A 74 23.88 43.41 7.95
N ARG A 75 23.01 43.44 6.94
CA ARG A 75 23.32 42.86 5.61
C ARG A 75 24.55 43.53 4.97
N GLN A 76 24.61 44.86 4.99
CA GLN A 76 25.76 45.60 4.48
C GLN A 76 27.06 45.18 5.18
N ALA A 77 27.03 45.00 6.51
CA ALA A 77 28.18 44.54 7.27
C ALA A 77 28.57 43.09 6.96
N LEU A 78 27.60 42.21 6.77
CA LEU A 78 27.86 40.83 6.35
C LEU A 78 28.50 40.77 4.95
N ASP A 79 28.02 41.56 4.00
CA ASP A 79 28.57 41.62 2.64
C ASP A 79 30.02 42.16 2.64
N ALA A 80 30.28 43.18 3.44
CA ALA A 80 31.62 43.70 3.68
C ALA A 80 32.54 42.64 4.32
N LEU A 81 32.02 41.86 5.29
CA LEU A 81 32.77 40.80 5.95
C LEU A 81 33.13 39.66 4.99
N VAL A 82 32.21 39.24 4.11
CA VAL A 82 32.46 38.22 3.08
C VAL A 82 33.54 38.65 2.11
N THR A 83 33.62 39.96 1.82
CA THR A 83 34.58 40.52 0.87
C THR A 83 35.96 40.77 1.49
N ALA A 84 36.01 41.29 2.72
CA ALA A 84 37.23 41.82 3.33
C ALA A 84 37.94 40.83 4.27
N ALA A 85 37.22 39.89 4.91
CA ALA A 85 37.78 39.03 5.94
C ALA A 85 38.19 37.63 5.41
N PRO A 86 39.25 37.01 5.97
CA PRO A 86 39.54 35.61 5.74
C PRO A 86 38.35 34.72 6.12
N ARG A 87 38.08 33.68 5.32
CA ARG A 87 36.93 32.78 5.50
C ARG A 87 36.78 32.26 6.93
N ASP A 88 37.87 31.81 7.56
CA ASP A 88 37.83 31.27 8.93
C ASP A 88 37.48 32.34 9.98
N ALA A 89 37.88 33.59 9.75
CA ALA A 89 37.49 34.70 10.62
C ALA A 89 35.99 35.00 10.46
N ALA A 90 35.48 35.03 9.23
CA ALA A 90 34.07 35.22 8.95
C ALA A 90 33.19 34.09 9.50
N LEU A 91 33.66 32.82 9.46
CA LEU A 91 32.97 31.68 10.08
C LEU A 91 32.89 31.80 11.61
N ARG A 92 33.94 32.32 12.27
CA ARG A 92 33.90 32.60 13.71
C ARG A 92 32.87 33.67 14.06
N VAL A 93 32.79 34.72 13.25
CA VAL A 93 31.76 35.77 13.42
C VAL A 93 30.36 35.20 13.23
N ALA A 94 30.14 34.34 12.24
CA ALA A 94 28.86 33.65 12.05
C ALA A 94 28.46 32.79 13.25
N ALA A 95 29.41 32.04 13.82
CA ALA A 95 29.19 31.24 15.02
C ALA A 95 28.88 32.11 16.25
N ASP A 96 29.57 33.24 16.43
CA ASP A 96 29.31 34.18 17.51
C ASP A 96 27.90 34.81 17.40
N LEU A 97 27.49 35.22 16.19
CA LEU A 97 26.12 35.70 15.94
C LEU A 97 25.07 34.64 16.29
N ALA A 98 25.29 33.38 15.92
CA ALA A 98 24.39 32.28 16.26
C ALA A 98 24.29 32.07 17.78
N ALA A 99 25.44 32.03 18.47
CA ALA A 99 25.52 31.83 19.91
C ALA A 99 24.82 32.96 20.71
N ARG A 100 24.85 34.18 20.16
CA ARG A 100 24.19 35.37 20.75
C ARG A 100 22.71 35.49 20.42
N GLY A 101 22.12 34.52 19.71
CA GLY A 101 20.70 34.53 19.41
C GLY A 101 20.31 35.32 18.16
N PHE A 102 21.24 35.51 17.22
CA PHE A 102 20.98 36.11 15.90
C PHE A 102 21.06 35.07 14.76
N PRO A 103 20.22 34.02 14.78
CA PRO A 103 20.33 32.89 13.86
C PRO A 103 20.06 33.27 12.39
N ARG A 104 19.29 34.33 12.11
CA ARG A 104 19.03 34.80 10.74
C ARG A 104 20.29 35.38 10.08
N HIS A 105 20.99 36.26 10.79
CA HIS A 105 22.22 36.90 10.32
C HIS A 105 23.36 35.87 10.24
N ALA A 106 23.46 34.98 11.25
CA ALA A 106 24.40 33.86 11.22
C ALA A 106 24.17 32.94 10.02
N GLY A 107 22.92 32.55 9.75
CA GLY A 107 22.56 31.71 8.62
C GLY A 107 22.90 32.34 7.27
N ALA A 108 22.63 33.64 7.11
CA ALA A 108 23.00 34.39 5.92
C ALA A 108 24.52 34.40 5.67
N LEU A 109 25.31 34.61 6.72
CA LEU A 109 26.76 34.60 6.62
C LEU A 109 27.32 33.19 6.33
N PHE A 110 26.82 32.15 7.02
CA PHE A 110 27.21 30.77 6.72
C PHE A 110 26.89 30.38 5.27
N ALA A 111 25.73 30.79 4.74
CA ALA A 111 25.35 30.53 3.37
C ALA A 111 26.28 31.21 2.37
N ALA A 112 26.61 32.49 2.58
CA ALA A 112 27.53 33.25 1.74
C ALA A 112 28.96 32.66 1.72
N LEU A 113 29.38 32.03 2.81
CA LEU A 113 30.70 31.38 2.95
C LEU A 113 30.73 29.90 2.48
N GLY A 114 29.62 29.40 1.92
CA GLY A 114 29.46 28.02 1.46
C GLY A 114 29.36 26.98 2.58
N ALA A 115 29.16 27.40 3.83
CA ALA A 115 28.99 26.52 4.99
C ALA A 115 27.52 26.09 5.14
N HIS A 116 26.99 25.42 4.11
CA HIS A 116 25.55 25.18 3.94
C HIS A 116 24.91 24.36 5.08
N ALA A 117 25.63 23.41 5.70
CA ALA A 117 25.10 22.66 6.84
C ALA A 117 24.86 23.56 8.07
N ALA A 118 25.83 24.42 8.41
CA ALA A 118 25.69 25.39 9.49
C ALA A 118 24.64 26.47 9.17
N ALA A 119 24.56 26.88 7.91
CA ALA A 119 23.52 27.80 7.44
C ALA A 119 22.12 27.21 7.64
N ALA A 120 21.93 25.92 7.31
CA ALA A 120 20.66 25.23 7.44
C ALA A 120 20.20 25.13 8.91
N GLU A 121 21.12 24.81 9.83
CA GLU A 121 20.84 24.78 11.26
C GLU A 121 20.47 26.17 11.80
N ALA A 122 21.22 27.20 11.40
CA ALA A 122 20.94 28.58 11.78
C ALA A 122 19.57 29.06 11.24
N PHE A 123 19.25 28.82 9.96
CA PHE A 123 17.94 29.18 9.42
C PHE A 123 16.79 28.39 10.06
N THR A 124 17.03 27.14 10.46
CA THR A 124 16.05 26.35 11.23
C THR A 124 15.77 26.97 12.59
N ALA A 125 16.82 27.39 13.32
CA ALA A 125 16.69 28.11 14.59
C ALA A 125 15.96 29.45 14.42
N ALA A 126 16.17 30.13 13.28
CA ALA A 126 15.48 31.36 12.89
C ALA A 126 14.02 31.17 12.41
N GLN A 127 13.53 29.93 12.35
CA GLN A 127 12.24 29.54 11.78
C GLN A 127 12.04 29.98 10.31
N ASP A 128 13.14 30.17 9.56
CA ASP A 128 13.11 30.46 8.13
C ASP A 128 13.23 29.16 7.33
N ALA A 129 12.09 28.47 7.19
CA ALA A 129 12.06 27.12 6.65
C ALA A 129 12.49 27.03 5.17
N ARG A 130 12.27 28.09 4.39
CA ARG A 130 12.67 28.13 2.97
C ARG A 130 14.17 28.19 2.82
N ARG A 131 14.83 29.16 3.48
CA ARG A 131 16.29 29.29 3.43
C ARG A 131 17.00 28.11 4.08
N ALA A 132 16.40 27.54 5.14
CA ALA A 132 16.88 26.30 5.74
C ALA A 132 16.84 25.13 4.74
N ALA A 133 15.74 24.98 4.00
CA ALA A 133 15.61 23.90 3.03
C ALA A 133 16.56 24.02 1.84
N GLU A 134 16.73 25.22 1.30
CA GLU A 134 17.72 25.53 0.26
C GLU A 134 19.15 25.21 0.76
N SER A 135 19.47 25.59 1.99
CA SER A 135 20.77 25.31 2.58
C SER A 135 20.99 23.81 2.85
N PHE A 136 19.95 23.08 3.28
CA PHE A 136 20.01 21.62 3.43
C PHE A 136 20.22 20.91 2.09
N GLU A 137 19.56 21.38 1.02
CA GLU A 137 19.73 20.84 -0.33
C GLU A 137 21.17 21.05 -0.83
N LEU A 138 21.72 22.27 -0.70
CA LEU A 138 23.11 22.57 -1.06
C LEU A 138 24.13 21.80 -0.21
N ALA A 139 23.76 21.40 1.01
CA ALA A 139 24.57 20.53 1.86
C ALA A 139 24.43 19.02 1.53
N GLY A 140 23.69 18.65 0.47
CA GLY A 140 23.45 17.25 0.09
C GLY A 140 22.47 16.51 1.00
N ARG A 141 21.65 17.24 1.77
CA ARG A 141 20.67 16.71 2.74
C ARG A 141 19.24 17.15 2.40
N PRO A 142 18.72 16.92 1.18
CA PRO A 142 17.42 17.44 0.75
C PRO A 142 16.23 16.89 1.56
N ALA A 143 16.35 15.67 2.12
CA ALA A 143 15.34 15.11 3.02
C ALA A 143 15.16 15.97 4.29
N ASP A 144 16.21 16.65 4.75
CA ASP A 144 16.19 17.47 5.95
C ASP A 144 15.56 18.82 5.64
N GLY A 145 15.81 19.34 4.43
CA GLY A 145 15.10 20.51 3.90
C GLY A 145 13.59 20.29 3.79
N ALA A 146 13.17 19.13 3.25
CA ALA A 146 11.76 18.76 3.20
C ALA A 146 11.14 18.68 4.61
N ARG A 147 11.83 18.06 5.58
CA ARG A 147 11.37 17.97 6.98
C ARG A 147 11.16 19.34 7.62
N VAL A 148 12.05 20.30 7.34
CA VAL A 148 11.93 21.67 7.88
C VAL A 148 10.76 22.42 7.25
N LEU A 149 10.55 22.28 5.94
CA LEU A 149 9.37 22.84 5.25
C LEU A 149 8.07 22.23 5.78
N GLU A 150 7.98 20.91 5.90
CA GLU A 150 6.81 20.22 6.47
C GLU A 150 6.53 20.65 7.91
N ALA A 151 7.57 20.79 8.74
CA ALA A 151 7.43 21.26 10.12
C ALA A 151 6.93 22.71 10.18
N SER A 152 7.33 23.56 9.24
CA SER A 152 6.79 24.92 9.11
C SER A 152 5.34 24.91 8.66
N LEU A 153 4.99 24.09 7.67
CA LEU A 153 3.64 23.95 7.14
C LEU A 153 2.64 23.39 8.16
N ARG A 154 3.08 22.51 9.07
CA ARG A 154 2.25 22.09 10.22
C ARG A 154 1.86 23.25 11.14
N ARG A 155 2.72 24.27 11.26
CA ARG A 155 2.43 25.47 12.05
C ARG A 155 1.65 26.52 11.25
N ARG A 156 1.92 26.63 9.95
CA ARG A 156 1.29 27.60 9.03
C ARG A 156 0.84 26.90 7.73
N PRO A 157 -0.29 26.19 7.73
CA PRO A 157 -0.75 25.41 6.57
C PRO A 157 -1.08 26.26 5.34
N GLY A 158 -1.37 27.56 5.53
CA GLY A 158 -1.67 28.51 4.45
C GLY A 158 -0.44 29.17 3.81
N ASP A 159 0.78 28.78 4.17
CA ASP A 159 2.01 29.36 3.60
C ASP A 159 2.26 28.80 2.18
N ALA A 160 1.70 29.49 1.17
CA ALA A 160 1.84 29.11 -0.24
C ALA A 160 3.30 29.07 -0.71
N ALA A 161 4.15 29.98 -0.21
CA ALA A 161 5.56 30.00 -0.57
C ALA A 161 6.33 28.78 -0.04
N ALA A 162 5.95 28.26 1.13
CA ALA A 162 6.49 27.02 1.69
C ALA A 162 5.99 25.77 0.96
N TRP A 163 4.71 25.73 0.54
CA TRP A 163 4.17 24.65 -0.29
C TRP A 163 4.85 24.56 -1.66
N LEU A 164 5.05 25.70 -2.33
CA LEU A 164 5.77 25.76 -3.59
C LEU A 164 7.21 25.26 -3.44
N ALA A 165 7.94 25.75 -2.43
CA ALA A 165 9.31 25.33 -2.17
C ALA A 165 9.42 23.82 -1.87
N LEU A 166 8.45 23.25 -1.14
CA LEU A 166 8.39 21.82 -0.87
C LEU A 166 8.14 21.02 -2.16
N GLY A 167 7.19 21.47 -2.99
CA GLY A 167 6.90 20.82 -4.26
C GLY A 167 8.07 20.85 -5.24
N GLU A 168 8.75 22.00 -5.36
CA GLU A 168 9.96 22.15 -6.20
C GLU A 168 11.09 21.23 -5.72
N LEU A 169 11.38 21.22 -4.42
CA LEU A 169 12.41 20.37 -3.82
C LEU A 169 12.13 18.88 -4.05
N LEU A 170 10.90 18.44 -3.81
CA LEU A 170 10.50 17.04 -4.00
C LEU A 170 10.59 16.63 -5.46
N ALA A 171 10.18 17.49 -6.39
CA ALA A 171 10.26 17.19 -7.82
C ALA A 171 11.70 17.07 -8.31
N ARG A 172 12.60 17.97 -7.87
CA ARG A 172 14.03 17.90 -8.21
C ARG A 172 14.69 16.59 -7.79
N HIS A 173 14.22 15.99 -6.69
CA HIS A 173 14.76 14.73 -6.16
C HIS A 173 13.92 13.49 -6.53
N GLY A 174 13.15 13.54 -7.62
CA GLY A 174 12.45 12.38 -8.17
C GLY A 174 11.26 11.89 -7.33
N ARG A 175 10.77 12.71 -6.39
CA ARG A 175 9.61 12.41 -5.54
C ARG A 175 8.34 12.97 -6.17
N THR A 176 8.09 12.60 -7.43
CA THR A 176 7.08 13.18 -8.32
C THR A 176 5.68 13.20 -7.71
N GLU A 177 5.24 12.12 -7.09
CA GLU A 177 3.91 12.06 -6.46
C GLU A 177 3.79 12.99 -5.24
N ALA A 178 4.83 13.05 -4.40
CA ALA A 178 4.86 13.93 -3.24
C ALA A 178 4.92 15.41 -3.66
N ALA A 179 5.61 15.71 -4.76
CA ALA A 179 5.62 17.03 -5.38
C ALA A 179 4.22 17.44 -5.85
N VAL A 180 3.49 16.56 -6.57
CA VAL A 180 2.10 16.81 -7.00
C VAL A 180 1.22 17.15 -5.80
N ARG A 181 1.30 16.35 -4.72
CA ARG A 181 0.50 16.59 -3.49
C ARG A 181 0.82 17.95 -2.86
N ALA A 182 2.10 18.28 -2.71
CA ALA A 182 2.51 19.56 -2.14
C ALA A 182 2.01 20.76 -2.98
N LEU A 183 2.10 20.66 -4.31
CA LEU A 183 1.68 21.72 -5.23
C LEU A 183 0.15 21.84 -5.36
N GLN A 184 -0.61 20.79 -5.01
CA GLN A 184 -2.09 20.84 -4.96
C GLN A 184 -2.64 21.66 -3.79
N HIS A 185 -1.85 21.86 -2.72
CA HIS A 185 -2.24 22.72 -1.60
C HIS A 185 -2.13 24.22 -1.91
N LEU A 186 -1.58 24.60 -3.07
CA LEU A 186 -1.49 25.99 -3.48
C LEU A 186 -2.88 26.55 -3.84
N PRO A 187 -3.29 27.69 -3.24
CA PRO A 187 -4.57 28.31 -3.56
C PRO A 187 -4.68 28.63 -5.06
N PRO A 188 -5.81 28.36 -5.74
CA PRO A 188 -5.96 28.54 -7.19
C PRO A 188 -5.62 29.95 -7.71
N SER A 189 -5.85 30.98 -6.89
CA SER A 189 -5.60 32.39 -7.23
C SER A 189 -4.23 32.92 -6.78
N SER A 190 -3.35 32.06 -6.23
CA SER A 190 -2.03 32.49 -5.75
C SER A 190 -1.01 32.62 -6.88
N ALA A 191 -0.08 33.57 -6.76
CA ALA A 191 1.04 33.71 -7.70
C ALA A 191 1.93 32.46 -7.70
N GLU A 192 2.03 31.79 -6.54
CA GLU A 192 2.71 30.51 -6.36
C GLU A 192 2.05 29.38 -7.15
N ARG A 193 0.72 29.35 -7.24
CA ARG A 193 -0.01 28.39 -8.08
C ARG A 193 0.38 28.55 -9.54
N ALA A 194 0.33 29.77 -10.07
CA ALA A 194 0.71 30.03 -11.47
C ALA A 194 2.14 29.53 -11.76
N ARG A 195 3.08 29.75 -10.82
CA ARG A 195 4.46 29.24 -10.92
C ARG A 195 4.56 27.71 -10.82
N ALA A 196 3.67 27.07 -10.09
CA ALA A 196 3.63 25.62 -9.92
C ALA A 196 3.05 24.86 -11.11
N LEU A 197 2.16 25.47 -11.91
CA LEU A 197 1.42 24.78 -12.98
C LEU A 197 2.31 24.06 -14.00
N PRO A 198 3.42 24.65 -14.51
CA PRO A 198 4.30 23.93 -15.44
C PRO A 198 4.97 22.70 -14.80
N LEU A 199 5.37 22.82 -13.53
CA LEU A 199 5.96 21.70 -12.78
C LEU A 199 4.91 20.62 -12.51
N LEU A 200 3.71 21.03 -12.10
CA LEU A 200 2.58 20.15 -11.84
C LEU A 200 2.18 19.36 -13.10
N CYS A 201 2.13 20.01 -14.26
CA CYS A 201 1.86 19.36 -15.54
C CYS A 201 2.91 18.27 -15.85
N ARG A 202 4.21 18.60 -15.75
CA ARG A 202 5.29 17.63 -15.99
C ARG A 202 5.21 16.45 -15.02
N CYS A 203 4.95 16.71 -13.74
CA CYS A 203 4.84 15.66 -12.74
C CYS A 203 3.62 14.75 -12.98
N LEU A 204 2.48 15.30 -13.41
CA LEU A 204 1.27 14.52 -13.72
C LEU A 204 1.47 13.63 -14.96
N SER A 205 2.05 14.16 -16.04
CA SER A 205 2.39 13.35 -17.22
C SER A 205 3.40 12.25 -16.90
N ALA A 206 4.42 12.54 -16.09
CA ALA A 206 5.39 11.52 -15.64
C ALA A 206 4.78 10.38 -14.81
N LEU A 207 3.60 10.59 -14.23
CA LEU A 207 2.83 9.57 -13.50
C LEU A 207 1.79 8.85 -14.40
N GLY A 208 1.74 9.14 -15.70
CA GLY A 208 0.74 8.61 -16.62
C GLY A 208 -0.66 9.20 -16.45
N LEU A 209 -0.79 10.32 -15.73
CA LEU A 209 -2.08 11.00 -15.44
C LEU A 209 -2.40 12.07 -16.49
N GLU A 210 -2.51 11.66 -17.76
CA GLU A 210 -2.64 12.59 -18.89
C GLU A 210 -3.91 13.44 -18.87
N ASP A 211 -5.01 12.91 -18.33
CA ASP A 211 -6.26 13.69 -18.19
C ASP A 211 -6.10 14.81 -17.16
N ALA A 212 -5.42 14.56 -16.04
CA ALA A 212 -5.13 15.59 -15.04
C ALA A 212 -4.10 16.61 -15.57
N ALA A 213 -3.09 16.15 -16.31
CA ALA A 213 -2.13 17.03 -16.97
C ALA A 213 -2.82 17.94 -18.01
N ARG A 214 -3.85 17.45 -18.71
CA ARG A 214 -4.67 18.25 -19.63
C ARG A 214 -5.42 19.37 -18.90
N THR A 215 -6.09 19.06 -17.79
CA THR A 215 -6.79 20.08 -16.98
C THR A 215 -5.83 21.15 -16.45
N VAL A 216 -4.62 20.76 -16.03
CA VAL A 216 -3.60 21.72 -15.58
C VAL A 216 -3.07 22.58 -16.74
N ARG A 217 -2.97 22.03 -17.97
CA ARG A 217 -2.63 22.80 -19.17
C ARG A 217 -3.72 23.81 -19.53
N GLU A 218 -4.98 23.44 -19.39
CA GLU A 218 -6.11 24.34 -19.59
C GLU A 218 -6.12 25.48 -18.55
N GLU A 219 -5.85 25.17 -17.28
CA GLU A 219 -5.67 26.17 -16.20
C GLU A 219 -4.50 27.11 -16.52
N LEU A 220 -3.37 26.58 -16.97
CA LEU A 220 -2.19 27.36 -17.36
C LEU A 220 -2.50 28.27 -18.57
N ALA A 221 -3.19 27.76 -19.59
CA ALA A 221 -3.57 28.54 -20.77
C ALA A 221 -4.54 29.69 -20.47
N GLN A 222 -5.38 29.54 -19.43
CA GLN A 222 -6.28 30.59 -18.95
C GLN A 222 -5.54 31.70 -18.18
N LEU A 223 -4.42 31.37 -17.52
CA LEU A 223 -3.65 32.30 -16.69
C LEU A 223 -2.51 32.99 -17.46
N ASP A 224 -1.91 32.33 -18.44
CA ASP A 224 -0.86 32.89 -19.30
C ASP A 224 -1.02 32.38 -20.75
N PRO A 225 -1.64 33.18 -21.65
CA PRO A 225 -1.86 32.82 -23.05
C PRO A 225 -0.55 32.63 -23.87
N ARG A 226 0.62 32.90 -23.27
CA ARG A 226 1.94 32.77 -23.93
C ARG A 226 2.73 31.54 -23.45
N GLY A 227 2.20 30.75 -22.53
CA GLY A 227 2.92 29.65 -21.85
C GLY A 227 3.14 28.37 -22.68
N GLU A 228 2.52 28.22 -23.86
CA GLU A 228 2.65 27.00 -24.68
C GLU A 228 4.04 26.81 -25.30
N GLU A 229 4.84 27.87 -25.49
CA GLU A 229 6.14 27.78 -26.17
C GLU A 229 7.27 27.19 -25.30
N ALA A 230 7.13 27.18 -23.97
CA ALA A 230 8.17 26.68 -23.06
C ALA A 230 8.14 25.16 -22.81
N LEU A 231 7.10 24.46 -23.28
CA LEU A 231 6.87 23.03 -23.03
C LEU A 231 7.30 22.11 -24.18
N SER A 232 7.81 22.68 -25.28
CA SER A 232 8.22 21.93 -26.49
C SER A 232 9.73 21.76 -26.66
N SER A 233 10.52 21.91 -25.59
CA SER A 233 11.97 21.64 -25.65
C SER A 233 12.36 20.47 -24.73
N PRO A 234 12.98 19.40 -25.26
CA PRO A 234 13.49 18.30 -24.44
C PRO A 234 14.78 18.77 -23.76
N ALA A 235 14.65 19.38 -22.57
CA ALA A 235 15.80 19.60 -21.71
C ALA A 235 16.19 18.27 -21.06
N ALA A 236 17.34 17.74 -21.49
CA ALA A 236 17.96 16.51 -21.03
C ALA A 236 18.07 16.43 -19.50
N GLY A 237 17.36 15.47 -18.89
CA GLY A 237 17.71 14.90 -17.60
C GLY A 237 18.82 13.84 -17.78
N PRO A 238 19.64 13.57 -16.75
CA PRO A 238 20.83 12.74 -16.90
C PRO A 238 20.45 11.35 -17.36
N ALA A 239 21.10 10.93 -18.45
CA ALA A 239 20.98 9.60 -19.03
C ALA A 239 21.14 8.53 -17.95
N ALA A 240 20.22 7.57 -17.95
CA ALA A 240 20.47 6.26 -17.37
C ALA A 240 21.81 5.75 -17.94
N GLY A 241 22.81 5.61 -17.05
CA GLY A 241 24.11 5.06 -17.43
C GLY A 241 23.93 3.65 -18.00
N PRO A 242 24.77 3.24 -18.97
CA PRO A 242 24.64 1.95 -19.63
C PRO A 242 24.74 0.83 -18.60
N ALA A 243 23.77 -0.09 -18.65
CA ALA A 243 23.82 -1.36 -17.94
C ALA A 243 25.16 -2.05 -18.24
N ALA A 244 25.91 -2.35 -17.18
CA ALA A 244 27.09 -3.19 -17.28
C ALA A 244 26.69 -4.57 -17.82
N PRO A 245 27.42 -5.14 -18.79
CA PRO A 245 27.14 -6.47 -19.29
C PRO A 245 27.70 -7.51 -18.32
N GLY A 246 26.84 -8.43 -17.88
CA GLY A 246 27.24 -9.73 -17.36
C GLY A 246 26.81 -10.06 -15.93
N SER A 247 25.58 -10.54 -15.75
CA SER A 247 25.29 -11.62 -14.78
C SER A 247 23.96 -12.32 -15.11
N ALA A 248 23.95 -13.64 -14.91
CA ALA A 248 22.92 -14.68 -15.08
C ALA A 248 21.41 -14.31 -14.97
N PRO A 249 20.49 -15.12 -15.53
CA PRO A 249 19.05 -14.86 -15.51
C PRO A 249 18.48 -14.98 -14.08
N GLY A 250 18.06 -13.86 -13.50
CA GLY A 250 17.32 -13.77 -12.24
C GLY A 250 17.15 -12.32 -11.80
N GLY A 251 15.97 -11.95 -11.31
CA GLY A 251 15.68 -10.57 -10.88
C GLY A 251 16.47 -10.15 -9.62
N PRO A 252 16.48 -8.86 -9.25
CA PRO A 252 17.12 -8.37 -8.03
C PRO A 252 16.76 -9.17 -6.77
N LEU A 253 17.71 -9.35 -5.85
CA LEU A 253 17.46 -10.02 -4.57
C LEU A 253 17.09 -9.02 -3.47
N LEU A 254 15.97 -9.27 -2.81
CA LEU A 254 15.57 -8.59 -1.57
C LEU A 254 16.08 -9.37 -0.37
N PHE A 255 16.75 -8.67 0.55
CA PHE A 255 17.27 -9.23 1.80
C PHE A 255 18.15 -10.48 1.60
N GLY A 256 18.83 -10.57 0.45
CA GLY A 256 19.66 -11.72 0.07
C GLY A 256 18.92 -13.05 -0.12
N ARG A 257 17.58 -13.07 -0.05
CA ARG A 257 16.78 -14.30 -0.03
C ARG A 257 15.65 -14.33 -1.04
N TYR A 258 14.95 -13.22 -1.23
CA TYR A 258 13.74 -13.19 -2.07
C TYR A 258 14.09 -12.62 -3.43
N GLU A 259 14.08 -13.48 -4.44
CA GLU A 259 14.33 -13.09 -5.82
C GLU A 259 13.08 -12.43 -6.40
N THR A 260 13.15 -11.15 -6.75
CA THR A 260 12.01 -10.43 -7.31
C THR A 260 11.66 -10.97 -8.68
N LEU A 261 10.38 -11.31 -8.88
CA LEU A 261 9.84 -11.73 -10.16
C LEU A 261 9.22 -10.54 -10.89
N ARG A 262 8.30 -9.82 -10.22
CA ARG A 262 7.65 -8.63 -10.76
C ARG A 262 7.05 -7.76 -9.65
N GLU A 263 6.85 -6.48 -9.93
CA GLU A 263 6.07 -5.60 -9.07
C GLU A 263 4.57 -5.80 -9.31
N LEU A 264 3.78 -5.91 -8.24
CA LEU A 264 2.33 -6.10 -8.31
C LEU A 264 1.59 -4.77 -8.22
N THR A 265 2.02 -3.94 -7.30
CA THR A 265 1.36 -2.68 -6.95
C THR A 265 2.35 -1.79 -6.22
N ALA A 266 2.35 -0.52 -6.58
CA ALA A 266 3.00 0.52 -5.82
C ALA A 266 1.92 1.46 -5.25
N THR A 267 1.94 1.64 -3.94
CA THR A 267 1.21 2.70 -3.25
C THR A 267 2.23 3.68 -2.69
N PRO A 268 1.81 4.90 -2.30
CA PRO A 268 2.70 5.88 -1.70
C PRO A 268 3.44 5.31 -0.48
N HIS A 269 2.76 4.47 0.30
CA HIS A 269 3.23 3.98 1.60
C HIS A 269 3.96 2.64 1.51
N ALA A 270 3.69 1.83 0.49
CA ALA A 270 4.30 0.52 0.32
C ALA A 270 4.30 0.08 -1.15
N ARG A 271 5.34 -0.64 -1.56
CA ARG A 271 5.34 -1.44 -2.79
C ARG A 271 5.14 -2.91 -2.45
N VAL A 272 4.38 -3.62 -3.27
CA VAL A 272 4.18 -5.06 -3.15
C VAL A 272 4.81 -5.73 -4.36
N VAL A 273 5.73 -6.64 -4.10
CA VAL A 273 6.52 -7.34 -5.13
C VAL A 273 6.25 -8.83 -5.03
N GLU A 274 5.96 -9.47 -6.16
CA GLU A 274 6.01 -10.93 -6.26
C GLU A 274 7.47 -11.36 -6.26
N ALA A 275 7.83 -12.26 -5.35
CA ALA A 275 9.17 -12.79 -5.25
C ALA A 275 9.16 -14.30 -5.05
N ARG A 276 10.27 -14.95 -5.40
CA ARG A 276 10.54 -16.34 -5.06
C ARG A 276 11.46 -16.39 -3.84
N ASP A 277 11.04 -17.07 -2.79
CA ASP A 277 11.91 -17.38 -1.67
C ASP A 277 12.93 -18.44 -2.10
N ARG A 278 14.21 -18.12 -2.14
CA ARG A 278 15.26 -19.05 -2.61
C ARG A 278 15.51 -20.22 -1.66
N ILE A 279 15.04 -20.14 -0.42
CA ILE A 279 15.20 -21.23 0.56
C ILE A 279 14.07 -22.25 0.42
N THR A 280 12.82 -21.78 0.36
CA THR A 280 11.65 -22.66 0.28
C THR A 280 11.22 -22.95 -1.16
N ALA A 281 11.78 -22.23 -2.14
CA ALA A 281 11.35 -22.19 -3.54
C ALA A 281 9.91 -21.69 -3.77
N GLU A 282 9.19 -21.30 -2.72
CA GLU A 282 7.81 -20.82 -2.78
C GLU A 282 7.71 -19.40 -3.35
N ARG A 283 6.56 -19.10 -3.99
CA ARG A 283 6.19 -17.72 -4.33
C ARG A 283 5.68 -17.02 -3.08
N VAL A 284 6.07 -15.76 -2.92
CA VAL A 284 5.67 -14.90 -1.81
C VAL A 284 5.34 -13.50 -2.32
N ALA A 285 4.49 -12.79 -1.59
CA ALA A 285 4.28 -11.37 -1.79
C ALA A 285 5.10 -10.59 -0.75
N VAL A 286 6.06 -9.78 -1.19
CA VAL A 286 6.88 -8.94 -0.31
C VAL A 286 6.32 -7.52 -0.33
N LYS A 287 5.60 -7.16 0.74
CA LYS A 287 5.12 -5.79 0.99
C LYS A 287 6.25 -5.01 1.65
N ILE A 288 6.93 -4.18 0.86
CA ILE A 288 8.04 -3.34 1.29
C ILE A 288 7.49 -1.96 1.56
N PHE A 289 7.55 -1.55 2.81
CA PHE A 289 7.18 -0.21 3.20
C PHE A 289 8.17 0.80 2.62
N ALA A 290 7.67 1.94 2.13
CA ALA A 290 8.51 3.00 1.60
C ALA A 290 9.21 3.76 2.75
N GLY A 291 10.23 3.13 3.34
CA GLY A 291 10.99 3.60 4.51
C GLY A 291 11.89 4.81 4.30
N ALA A 292 11.85 5.46 3.13
CA ALA A 292 12.56 6.72 2.88
C ALA A 292 11.63 7.86 2.42
N ALA A 293 10.31 7.62 2.43
CA ALA A 293 9.36 8.45 1.69
C ALA A 293 8.48 9.42 2.50
N PHE A 294 8.33 9.22 3.80
CA PHE A 294 7.53 10.11 4.66
C PHE A 294 8.37 10.46 5.88
N GLY A 295 8.45 11.75 6.25
CA GLY A 295 9.20 12.30 7.38
C GLY A 295 8.82 11.81 8.79
N ALA A 296 8.38 10.55 8.93
CA ALA A 296 7.91 9.88 10.14
C ALA A 296 8.79 8.66 10.49
N GLY A 297 10.12 8.77 10.34
CA GLY A 297 11.05 7.64 10.39
C GLY A 297 10.99 6.73 11.63
N ARG A 298 10.41 7.19 12.75
CA ARG A 298 10.08 6.33 13.90
C ARG A 298 8.60 5.96 13.99
N ASP A 299 7.67 6.90 13.81
CA ASP A 299 6.24 6.61 13.99
C ASP A 299 5.63 5.75 12.86
N ALA A 300 6.12 5.87 11.62
CA ALA A 300 5.70 4.98 10.53
C ALA A 300 6.28 3.58 10.69
N LEU A 301 7.54 3.47 11.12
CA LEU A 301 8.18 2.18 11.41
C LEU A 301 7.52 1.49 12.61
N LEU A 302 7.25 2.22 13.70
CA LEU A 302 6.53 1.71 14.86
C LEU A 302 5.09 1.31 14.52
N ARG A 303 4.42 2.02 13.60
CA ARG A 303 3.11 1.62 13.07
C ARG A 303 3.19 0.32 12.27
N PHE A 304 4.18 0.21 11.39
CA PHE A 304 4.42 -0.97 10.58
C PHE A 304 4.82 -2.19 11.43
N GLU A 305 5.63 -2.01 12.47
CA GLU A 305 5.94 -3.04 13.48
C GLU A 305 4.68 -3.49 14.22
N ARG A 306 3.79 -2.57 14.60
CA ARG A 306 2.50 -2.91 15.22
C ARG A 306 1.60 -3.70 14.27
N GLU A 307 1.56 -3.33 12.99
CA GLU A 307 0.82 -4.06 11.94
C GLU A 307 1.35 -5.48 11.76
N ALA A 308 2.67 -5.63 11.63
CA ALA A 308 3.31 -6.94 11.54
C ALA A 308 3.05 -7.80 12.79
N ARG A 309 3.08 -7.20 13.99
CA ARG A 309 2.76 -7.90 15.25
C ARG A 309 1.29 -8.27 15.38
N ALA A 310 0.37 -7.43 14.90
CA ALA A 310 -1.06 -7.72 14.90
C ALA A 310 -1.37 -8.88 13.94
N LEU A 311 -0.82 -8.83 12.73
CA LEU A 311 -0.98 -9.89 11.73
C LEU A 311 -0.29 -11.20 12.16
N ALA A 312 0.85 -11.14 12.86
CA ALA A 312 1.51 -12.32 13.41
C ALA A 312 0.68 -13.05 14.48
N GLN A 313 -0.16 -12.33 15.22
CA GLN A 313 -1.08 -12.89 16.22
C GLN A 313 -2.33 -13.49 15.57
N LEU A 314 -2.71 -13.02 14.38
CA LEU A 314 -3.92 -13.43 13.68
C LEU A 314 -3.63 -14.64 12.76
N ARG A 315 -3.76 -15.84 13.31
CA ARG A 315 -3.63 -17.11 12.56
C ARG A 315 -5.01 -17.67 12.25
N HIS A 316 -5.51 -17.39 11.04
CA HIS A 316 -6.83 -17.82 10.62
C HIS A 316 -6.81 -18.25 9.13
N PRO A 317 -7.53 -19.32 8.73
CA PRO A 317 -7.51 -19.82 7.35
C PRO A 317 -8.04 -18.83 6.31
N ASN A 318 -8.81 -17.82 6.72
CA ASN A 318 -9.29 -16.75 5.83
C ASN A 318 -8.55 -15.42 6.00
N VAL A 319 -7.32 -15.44 6.53
CA VAL A 319 -6.43 -14.27 6.64
C VAL A 319 -5.14 -14.57 5.89
N VAL A 320 -4.66 -13.60 5.10
CA VAL A 320 -3.38 -13.76 4.39
C VAL A 320 -2.25 -13.93 5.41
N ALA A 321 -1.60 -15.09 5.36
CA ALA A 321 -0.59 -15.45 6.35
C ALA A 321 0.68 -14.62 6.22
N LEU A 322 1.15 -14.07 7.34
CA LEU A 322 2.48 -13.49 7.47
C LEU A 322 3.53 -14.61 7.59
N ARG A 323 4.45 -14.69 6.63
CA ARG A 323 5.54 -15.68 6.59
C ARG A 323 6.79 -15.18 7.32
N ALA A 324 7.16 -13.91 7.11
CA ALA A 324 8.31 -13.30 7.76
C ALA A 324 8.16 -11.78 7.85
N TYR A 325 8.90 -11.20 8.79
CA TYR A 325 9.01 -9.76 8.96
C TYR A 325 10.50 -9.36 8.97
N HIS A 326 10.86 -8.39 8.13
CA HIS A 326 12.23 -7.89 7.98
C HIS A 326 12.31 -6.44 8.48
N PRO A 327 12.84 -6.19 9.68
CA PRO A 327 12.93 -4.84 10.24
C PRO A 327 13.95 -3.95 9.53
N GLU A 328 15.00 -4.52 8.92
CA GLU A 328 16.13 -3.76 8.34
C GLU A 328 15.77 -3.00 7.05
N GLY A 329 14.85 -3.53 6.26
CA GLY A 329 14.17 -2.77 5.21
C GLY A 329 12.69 -3.05 5.36
N PRO A 330 11.94 -2.19 6.08
CA PRO A 330 10.65 -2.52 6.70
C PRO A 330 9.73 -3.26 5.73
N ALA A 331 9.75 -4.58 5.79
CA ALA A 331 9.05 -5.43 4.85
C ALA A 331 8.35 -6.59 5.55
N MET A 332 7.16 -6.91 5.05
CA MET A 332 6.40 -8.09 5.40
C MET A 332 6.40 -9.04 4.22
N VAL A 333 6.72 -10.31 4.49
CA VAL A 333 6.62 -11.39 3.52
C VAL A 333 5.32 -12.11 3.81
N LEU A 334 4.41 -12.07 2.84
CA LEU A 334 3.06 -12.63 2.92
C LEU A 334 2.97 -13.86 2.02
N ALA A 335 2.07 -14.77 2.36
CA ALA A 335 1.72 -15.88 1.48
C ALA A 335 1.22 -15.35 0.13
N TRP A 336 1.69 -15.96 -0.96
CA TRP A 336 1.24 -15.62 -2.30
C TRP A 336 -0.21 -16.08 -2.52
N MET A 337 -1.06 -15.18 -3.02
CA MET A 337 -2.47 -15.44 -3.30
C MET A 337 -2.66 -15.57 -4.82
N ALA A 338 -2.52 -16.79 -5.33
CA ALA A 338 -2.47 -17.06 -6.78
C ALA A 338 -3.80 -16.80 -7.50
N GLY A 339 -4.93 -16.85 -6.79
CA GLY A 339 -6.28 -16.68 -7.33
C GLY A 339 -6.71 -15.22 -7.57
N GLY A 340 -5.80 -14.26 -7.37
CA GLY A 340 -6.04 -12.83 -7.57
C GLY A 340 -6.93 -12.18 -6.51
N SER A 341 -7.39 -10.98 -6.78
CA SER A 341 -8.27 -10.19 -5.90
C SER A 341 -9.73 -10.22 -6.33
N LEU A 342 -10.65 -9.93 -5.40
CA LEU A 342 -12.08 -9.87 -5.70
C LEU A 342 -12.43 -8.74 -6.67
N ILE A 343 -11.73 -7.61 -6.60
CA ILE A 343 -11.92 -6.52 -7.56
C ILE A 343 -11.61 -6.93 -9.01
N GLU A 344 -10.65 -7.83 -9.21
CA GLU A 344 -10.35 -8.39 -10.54
C GLU A 344 -11.45 -9.37 -10.98
N ARG A 345 -11.96 -10.20 -10.06
CA ARG A 345 -13.06 -11.14 -10.35
C ARG A 345 -14.38 -10.44 -10.67
N LEU A 346 -14.68 -9.34 -9.99
CA LEU A 346 -15.89 -8.53 -10.22
C LEU A 346 -15.93 -7.90 -11.63
N ARG A 347 -14.80 -7.85 -12.35
CA ARG A 347 -14.75 -7.42 -13.77
C ARG A 347 -15.14 -8.53 -14.75
N GLY A 348 -15.21 -9.78 -14.28
CA GLY A 348 -15.48 -10.97 -15.07
C GLY A 348 -16.95 -11.39 -15.04
N GLU A 349 -17.17 -12.70 -14.90
CA GLU A 349 -18.51 -13.30 -14.92
C GLU A 349 -19.30 -13.04 -13.62
N PRO A 350 -20.64 -13.07 -13.67
CA PRO A 350 -21.49 -12.95 -12.48
C PRO A 350 -21.18 -14.02 -11.43
N VAL A 351 -21.15 -13.61 -10.16
CA VAL A 351 -20.93 -14.53 -9.03
C VAL A 351 -22.27 -15.11 -8.59
N ALA A 352 -22.33 -16.44 -8.41
CA ALA A 352 -23.52 -17.09 -7.87
C ALA A 352 -23.80 -16.61 -6.43
N PRO A 353 -25.06 -16.41 -6.01
CA PRO A 353 -25.38 -15.99 -4.65
C PRO A 353 -24.77 -16.88 -3.55
N ALA A 354 -24.77 -18.21 -3.72
CA ALA A 354 -24.11 -19.13 -2.81
C ALA A 354 -22.61 -18.83 -2.67
N ARG A 355 -21.95 -18.54 -3.80
CA ARG A 355 -20.53 -18.19 -3.82
C ARG A 355 -20.26 -16.82 -3.18
N ALA A 356 -21.15 -15.85 -3.38
CA ALA A 356 -21.06 -14.55 -2.72
C ALA A 356 -21.11 -14.69 -1.19
N VAL A 357 -21.99 -15.58 -0.71
CA VAL A 357 -22.15 -15.90 0.71
C VAL A 357 -20.96 -16.65 1.28
N GLU A 358 -20.38 -17.60 0.54
CA GLU A 358 -19.13 -18.27 0.94
C GLU A 358 -18.00 -17.25 1.18
N ILE A 359 -17.84 -16.30 0.27
CA ILE A 359 -16.86 -15.21 0.40
C ILE A 359 -17.18 -14.36 1.64
N ALA A 360 -18.43 -13.90 1.78
CA ALA A 360 -18.83 -13.11 2.95
C ALA A 360 -18.62 -13.85 4.28
N CYS A 361 -18.91 -15.15 4.33
CA CYS A 361 -18.70 -15.98 5.51
C CYS A 361 -17.21 -16.14 5.85
N ALA A 362 -16.34 -16.29 4.84
CA ALA A 362 -14.89 -16.30 5.03
C ALA A 362 -14.38 -14.98 5.63
N LEU A 363 -14.87 -13.84 5.13
CA LEU A 363 -14.54 -12.52 5.67
C LEU A 363 -15.03 -12.36 7.11
N LEU A 364 -16.27 -12.75 7.40
CA LEU A 364 -16.84 -12.69 8.76
C LEU A 364 -16.10 -13.61 9.73
N SER A 365 -15.63 -14.77 9.28
CA SER A 365 -14.81 -15.66 10.11
C SER A 365 -13.46 -15.01 10.45
N ALA A 366 -12.79 -14.42 9.46
CA ALA A 366 -11.54 -13.69 9.65
C ALA A 366 -11.71 -12.48 10.60
N LEU A 367 -12.75 -11.68 10.39
CA LEU A 367 -13.07 -10.53 11.23
C LEU A 367 -13.46 -10.94 12.64
N GLY A 368 -14.25 -12.00 12.82
CA GLY A 368 -14.63 -12.52 14.13
C GLY A 368 -13.42 -12.88 15.00
N GLU A 369 -12.40 -13.50 14.41
CA GLU A 369 -11.15 -13.79 15.12
C GLU A 369 -10.33 -12.52 15.41
N ALA A 370 -10.20 -11.62 14.42
CA ALA A 370 -9.51 -10.34 14.62
C ALA A 370 -10.15 -9.50 15.73
N HIS A 371 -11.48 -9.42 15.73
CA HIS A 371 -12.30 -8.69 16.71
C HIS A 371 -12.13 -9.25 18.12
N ARG A 372 -12.05 -10.58 18.29
CA ARG A 372 -11.75 -11.22 19.58
C ARG A 372 -10.37 -10.84 20.13
N LEU A 373 -9.41 -10.61 19.24
CA LEU A 373 -8.06 -10.15 19.58
C LEU A 373 -7.96 -8.62 19.73
N GLY A 374 -9.08 -7.89 19.63
CA GLY A 374 -9.13 -6.43 19.73
C GLY A 374 -8.58 -5.71 18.49
N ILE A 375 -8.52 -6.39 17.35
CA ILE A 375 -8.01 -5.86 16.08
C ILE A 375 -9.21 -5.52 15.17
N LEU A 376 -9.29 -4.27 14.71
CA LEU A 376 -10.25 -3.83 13.69
C LEU A 376 -9.57 -3.80 12.32
N HIS A 377 -10.31 -4.15 11.25
CA HIS A 377 -9.78 -4.14 9.88
C HIS A 377 -9.82 -2.73 9.24
N ARG A 378 -10.96 -2.04 9.35
CA ARG A 378 -11.22 -0.63 8.98
C ARG A 378 -11.26 -0.28 7.50
N ASP A 379 -10.77 -1.15 6.62
CA ASP A 379 -10.77 -0.93 5.16
C ASP A 379 -11.25 -2.16 4.37
N VAL A 380 -12.36 -2.77 4.79
CA VAL A 380 -12.92 -3.94 4.11
C VAL A 380 -13.47 -3.53 2.73
N LYS A 381 -12.88 -4.05 1.66
CA LYS A 381 -13.25 -3.76 0.26
C LYS A 381 -12.74 -4.86 -0.70
N PRO A 382 -13.25 -4.94 -1.95
CA PRO A 382 -12.89 -6.02 -2.88
C PRO A 382 -11.40 -6.14 -3.22
N SER A 383 -10.63 -5.04 -3.19
CA SER A 383 -9.18 -5.10 -3.43
C SER A 383 -8.40 -5.85 -2.34
N ASN A 384 -8.97 -5.93 -1.13
CA ASN A 384 -8.32 -6.54 0.04
C ASN A 384 -8.81 -7.98 0.27
N VAL A 385 -9.75 -8.46 -0.55
CA VAL A 385 -10.20 -9.86 -0.56
C VAL A 385 -9.43 -10.59 -1.64
N LEU A 386 -8.50 -11.44 -1.23
CA LEU A 386 -7.63 -12.21 -2.12
C LEU A 386 -8.04 -13.69 -2.14
N PHE A 387 -7.62 -14.41 -3.17
CA PHE A 387 -7.91 -15.83 -3.32
C PHE A 387 -6.62 -16.64 -3.42
N ASP A 388 -6.58 -17.78 -2.75
CA ASP A 388 -5.52 -18.76 -2.94
C ASP A 388 -5.69 -19.55 -4.25
N GLU A 389 -4.85 -20.56 -4.47
CA GLU A 389 -4.85 -21.39 -5.67
C GLU A 389 -6.10 -22.27 -5.83
N ILE A 390 -6.76 -22.65 -4.73
CA ILE A 390 -8.01 -23.42 -4.73
C ILE A 390 -9.25 -22.51 -4.73
N GLY A 391 -9.04 -21.19 -4.69
CA GLY A 391 -10.09 -20.18 -4.72
C GLY A 391 -10.69 -19.86 -3.36
N THR A 392 -10.07 -20.21 -2.24
CA THR A 392 -10.55 -19.80 -0.90
C THR A 392 -10.29 -18.31 -0.68
N ALA A 393 -11.28 -17.59 -0.16
CA ALA A 393 -11.15 -16.16 0.14
C ALA A 393 -10.31 -15.92 1.41
N HIS A 394 -9.39 -14.97 1.31
CA HIS A 394 -8.49 -14.52 2.36
C HIS A 394 -8.55 -13.01 2.45
N LEU A 395 -8.70 -12.48 3.67
CA LEU A 395 -8.66 -11.05 3.94
C LEU A 395 -7.19 -10.62 4.12
N ALA A 396 -6.78 -9.63 3.33
CA ALA A 396 -5.46 -9.02 3.33
C ALA A 396 -5.51 -7.62 3.94
N ASP A 397 -4.34 -7.03 4.21
CA ASP A 397 -4.20 -5.62 4.60
C ASP A 397 -5.03 -5.22 5.83
N PHE A 398 -4.83 -5.93 6.95
CA PHE A 398 -5.29 -5.51 8.28
C PHE A 398 -4.63 -4.18 8.67
N GLY A 399 -5.24 -3.08 8.22
CA GLY A 399 -4.65 -1.75 8.23
C GLY A 399 -4.81 -1.04 9.57
N ALA A 400 -3.67 -0.68 10.16
CA ALA A 400 -3.57 0.28 11.24
C ALA A 400 -3.99 1.70 10.77
N ALA A 401 -5.29 2.03 10.83
CA ALA A 401 -5.73 3.41 10.76
C ALA A 401 -6.65 3.74 11.93
N HIS A 402 -6.15 4.28 13.03
CA HIS A 402 -6.84 5.24 13.92
C HIS A 402 -5.86 5.56 15.06
N LEU A 403 -5.49 6.82 15.25
CA LEU A 403 -6.36 7.81 15.91
C LEU A 403 -6.17 9.27 15.43
N GLY A 404 -5.53 9.53 14.29
CA GLY A 404 -5.19 10.92 13.87
C GLY A 404 -5.68 11.38 12.50
N ASP A 405 -5.78 10.50 11.51
CA ASP A 405 -5.73 10.92 10.10
C ASP A 405 -7.02 10.65 9.30
N LEU A 406 -8.18 10.61 9.97
CA LEU A 406 -9.47 10.57 9.27
C LEU A 406 -9.79 11.86 8.51
N SER A 407 -9.04 12.95 8.72
CA SER A 407 -9.19 14.20 7.95
C SER A 407 -8.47 14.19 6.58
N THR A 408 -7.69 13.15 6.28
CA THR A 408 -6.68 13.17 5.19
C THR A 408 -6.93 12.17 4.06
N THR A 409 -7.95 11.33 4.15
CA THR A 409 -8.25 10.27 3.15
C THR A 409 -9.17 10.74 2.02
N ALA A 410 -9.30 12.06 1.81
CA ALA A 410 -10.23 12.65 0.86
C ALA A 410 -9.53 13.26 -0.35
N THR A 411 -8.75 12.51 -1.16
CA THR A 411 -8.58 12.85 -2.58
C THR A 411 -7.99 11.73 -3.45
N ALA A 412 -8.49 11.68 -4.70
CA ALA A 412 -8.05 10.98 -5.92
C ALA A 412 -8.10 9.43 -5.98
N GLY A 413 -7.85 8.69 -4.90
CA GLY A 413 -8.17 7.24 -4.84
C GLY A 413 -9.62 6.94 -4.42
N ALA A 414 -10.36 8.00 -4.11
CA ALA A 414 -11.54 7.95 -3.26
C ALA A 414 -12.86 7.75 -4.02
N ILE A 415 -12.86 7.69 -5.36
CA ILE A 415 -14.12 7.41 -6.07
C ILE A 415 -14.53 5.93 -5.90
N GLY A 416 -13.58 5.01 -5.70
CA GLY A 416 -13.87 3.59 -5.51
C GLY A 416 -14.08 3.12 -4.07
N THR A 417 -13.42 3.74 -3.07
CA THR A 417 -13.46 3.24 -1.67
C THR A 417 -14.71 3.71 -0.89
N PHE A 418 -15.32 4.84 -1.29
CA PHE A 418 -16.46 5.43 -0.57
C PHE A 418 -17.70 4.52 -0.49
N ALA A 419 -17.89 3.60 -1.43
CA ALA A 419 -19.03 2.67 -1.44
C ALA A 419 -18.96 1.66 -0.28
N TYR A 420 -17.75 1.30 0.17
CA TYR A 420 -17.54 0.30 1.23
C TYR A 420 -17.29 0.94 2.60
N MET A 421 -17.09 2.27 2.67
CA MET A 421 -16.96 2.99 3.93
C MET A 421 -18.30 3.12 4.64
N SER A 422 -18.31 2.76 5.93
CA SER A 422 -19.49 2.96 6.77
C SER A 422 -19.87 4.44 6.91
N PRO A 423 -21.16 4.76 7.15
CA PRO A 423 -21.63 6.12 7.38
C PRO A 423 -20.81 6.88 8.44
N GLU A 424 -20.50 6.23 9.55
CA GLU A 424 -19.70 6.81 10.62
C GLU A 424 -18.26 7.13 10.17
N GLN A 425 -17.63 6.27 9.37
CA GLN A 425 -16.30 6.55 8.80
C GLN A 425 -16.33 7.70 7.80
N ARG A 426 -17.37 7.80 6.96
CA ARG A 426 -17.56 8.93 6.03
C ARG A 426 -17.76 10.26 6.74
N MET A 427 -18.35 10.22 7.93
CA MET A 427 -18.52 11.37 8.83
C MET A 427 -17.25 11.67 9.66
N GLY A 428 -16.17 10.93 9.47
CA GLY A 428 -14.92 11.08 10.23
C GLY A 428 -15.01 10.59 11.68
N ARG A 429 -16.04 9.83 12.05
CA ARG A 429 -16.15 9.20 13.38
C ARG A 429 -15.24 7.96 13.45
N PRO A 430 -14.80 7.55 14.65
CA PRO A 430 -13.96 6.36 14.81
C PRO A 430 -14.65 5.08 14.30
N ALA A 431 -13.94 4.26 13.54
CA ALA A 431 -14.45 2.95 13.13
C ALA A 431 -14.61 2.01 14.33
N THR A 432 -15.61 1.14 14.26
CA THR A 432 -15.95 0.14 15.27
C THR A 432 -16.08 -1.25 14.63
N LEU A 433 -16.39 -2.28 15.42
CA LEU A 433 -16.71 -3.62 14.90
C LEU A 433 -17.82 -3.56 13.85
N ALA A 434 -18.84 -2.75 14.11
CA ALA A 434 -19.97 -2.52 13.21
C ALA A 434 -19.57 -1.87 11.87
N SER A 435 -18.45 -1.12 11.84
CA SER A 435 -17.93 -0.52 10.61
C SER A 435 -17.33 -1.59 9.68
N ASP A 436 -16.66 -2.61 10.23
CA ASP A 436 -16.15 -3.74 9.44
C ASP A 436 -17.30 -4.59 8.88
N LEU A 437 -18.37 -4.79 9.68
CA LEU A 437 -19.59 -5.50 9.24
C LEU A 437 -20.29 -4.78 8.09
N TYR A 438 -20.34 -3.44 8.12
CA TYR A 438 -20.85 -2.65 7.01
C TYR A 438 -20.04 -2.90 5.73
N GLY A 439 -18.71 -2.90 5.82
CA GLY A 439 -17.84 -3.18 4.66
C GLY A 439 -18.09 -4.57 4.07
N VAL A 440 -18.30 -5.60 4.90
CA VAL A 440 -18.72 -6.93 4.43
C VAL A 440 -20.09 -6.88 3.75
N GLY A 441 -21.06 -6.18 4.35
CA GLY A 441 -22.38 -5.97 3.73
C GLY A 441 -22.28 -5.33 2.36
N ALA A 442 -21.40 -4.35 2.19
CA ALA A 442 -21.18 -3.67 0.91
C ALA A 442 -20.57 -4.59 -0.15
N VAL A 443 -19.58 -5.41 0.24
CA VAL A 443 -19.00 -6.43 -0.64
C VAL A 443 -20.04 -7.49 -1.03
N LEU A 444 -20.84 -7.96 -0.07
CA LEU A 444 -21.90 -8.94 -0.34
C LEU A 444 -22.98 -8.37 -1.28
N ALA A 445 -23.41 -7.12 -1.04
CA ALA A 445 -24.36 -6.45 -1.91
C ALA A 445 -23.84 -6.38 -3.35
N GLU A 446 -22.60 -5.93 -3.55
CA GLU A 446 -22.01 -5.85 -4.89
C GLU A 446 -21.88 -7.22 -5.56
N LEU A 447 -21.53 -8.27 -4.82
CA LEU A 447 -21.46 -9.63 -5.37
C LEU A 447 -22.83 -10.15 -5.82
N LEU A 448 -23.91 -9.77 -5.13
CA LEU A 448 -25.27 -10.19 -5.44
C LEU A 448 -25.92 -9.35 -6.55
N THR A 449 -25.60 -8.06 -6.62
CA THR A 449 -26.21 -7.13 -7.57
C THR A 449 -25.37 -6.87 -8.81
N GLY A 450 -24.06 -7.07 -8.71
CA GLY A 450 -23.06 -6.67 -9.71
C GLY A 450 -22.74 -5.16 -9.71
N GLU A 451 -23.25 -4.41 -8.72
CA GLU A 451 -23.08 -2.97 -8.60
C GLU A 451 -22.67 -2.60 -7.17
N ALA A 452 -21.61 -1.79 -7.04
CA ALA A 452 -21.21 -1.27 -5.74
C ALA A 452 -22.39 -0.50 -5.11
N PRO A 453 -22.67 -0.70 -3.82
CA PRO A 453 -23.82 -0.06 -3.20
C PRO A 453 -23.68 1.46 -3.25
N ALA A 454 -24.75 2.14 -3.66
CA ALA A 454 -24.82 3.59 -3.53
C ALA A 454 -24.60 3.96 -2.05
N PRO A 455 -23.92 5.09 -1.76
CA PRO A 455 -23.74 5.53 -0.38
C PRO A 455 -25.13 5.70 0.24
N ALA A 456 -25.51 4.78 1.14
CA ALA A 456 -26.84 4.66 1.69
C ALA A 456 -27.37 6.04 2.11
N MET A 457 -28.30 6.57 1.30
CA MET A 457 -29.13 7.70 1.62
C MET A 457 -30.55 7.15 1.66
N GLY A 458 -31.04 6.80 2.85
CA GLY A 458 -32.43 6.39 3.04
C GLY A 458 -32.67 4.88 3.25
N GLY A 459 -31.64 4.11 3.59
CA GLY A 459 -31.80 2.73 4.10
C GLY A 459 -32.33 1.67 3.13
N GLN A 460 -32.47 1.97 1.84
CA GLN A 460 -32.97 1.03 0.83
C GLN A 460 -31.84 0.64 -0.14
N LEU A 461 -31.63 -0.66 -0.33
CA LEU A 461 -30.69 -1.19 -1.31
C LEU A 461 -31.24 -0.92 -2.71
N ASP A 462 -30.51 -0.17 -3.52
CA ASP A 462 -30.83 0.07 -4.92
C ASP A 462 -29.63 -0.28 -5.82
N PRO A 463 -29.71 -1.35 -6.64
CA PRO A 463 -30.80 -2.33 -6.66
C PRO A 463 -30.77 -3.25 -5.43
N ALA A 464 -31.95 -3.73 -5.00
CA ALA A 464 -32.03 -4.81 -4.02
C ALA A 464 -31.52 -6.13 -4.61
N PRO A 465 -30.88 -7.02 -3.84
CA PRO A 465 -30.47 -8.35 -4.32
C PRO A 465 -31.59 -9.11 -5.04
N SER A 466 -32.82 -9.11 -4.51
CA SER A 466 -34.00 -9.73 -5.14
C SER A 466 -34.41 -9.12 -6.48
N ALA A 467 -34.08 -7.85 -6.73
CA ALA A 467 -34.31 -7.21 -8.02
C ALA A 467 -33.32 -7.70 -9.09
N SER A 468 -32.12 -8.09 -8.67
CA SER A 468 -31.08 -8.65 -9.54
C SER A 468 -31.20 -10.16 -9.70
N HIS A 469 -31.72 -10.87 -8.70
CA HIS A 469 -31.86 -12.33 -8.71
C HIS A 469 -33.23 -12.76 -8.18
N PRO A 470 -34.19 -13.16 -9.06
CA PRO A 470 -35.58 -13.45 -8.68
C PRO A 470 -35.78 -14.60 -7.69
N GLU A 471 -34.77 -15.45 -7.51
CA GLU A 471 -34.79 -16.55 -6.54
C GLU A 471 -34.47 -16.06 -5.12
N LEU A 472 -33.94 -14.83 -5.00
CA LEU A 472 -33.78 -14.16 -3.72
C LEU A 472 -35.10 -13.50 -3.30
N THR A 473 -35.40 -13.66 -2.03
CA THR A 473 -36.63 -13.16 -1.38
C THR A 473 -36.34 -11.92 -0.55
N ALA A 474 -37.39 -11.25 -0.07
CA ALA A 474 -37.27 -10.12 0.86
C ALA A 474 -36.47 -10.46 2.15
N ALA A 475 -36.40 -11.74 2.55
CA ALA A 475 -35.56 -12.15 3.67
C ALA A 475 -34.06 -12.02 3.36
N HIS A 476 -33.65 -12.30 2.13
CA HIS A 476 -32.27 -12.11 1.67
C HIS A 476 -31.91 -10.64 1.65
N ASP A 477 -32.80 -9.81 1.10
CA ASP A 477 -32.62 -8.35 1.10
C ASP A 477 -32.51 -7.80 2.52
N ALA A 478 -33.34 -8.29 3.45
CA ALA A 478 -33.32 -7.86 4.85
C ALA A 478 -32.00 -8.18 5.56
N VAL A 479 -31.40 -9.35 5.31
CA VAL A 479 -30.10 -9.71 5.88
C VAL A 479 -28.98 -8.80 5.35
N VAL A 480 -28.98 -8.51 4.05
CA VAL A 480 -27.98 -7.60 3.45
C VAL A 480 -28.20 -6.16 3.95
N ALA A 481 -29.45 -5.71 4.05
CA ALA A 481 -29.81 -4.40 4.55
C ALA A 481 -29.45 -4.21 6.03
N ALA A 482 -29.57 -5.25 6.86
CA ALA A 482 -29.17 -5.20 8.26
C ALA A 482 -27.67 -4.91 8.42
N LEU A 483 -26.81 -5.47 7.57
CA LEU A 483 -25.37 -5.16 7.56
C LEU A 483 -25.09 -3.72 7.09
N LEU A 484 -25.92 -3.20 6.18
CA LEU A 484 -25.79 -1.88 5.58
C LEU A 484 -26.59 -0.78 6.28
N ALA A 485 -27.12 -1.07 7.48
CA ALA A 485 -27.91 -0.10 8.24
C ALA A 485 -27.11 1.18 8.55
N GLU A 486 -27.77 2.34 8.42
CA GLU A 486 -27.12 3.63 8.68
C GLU A 486 -26.68 3.76 10.15
N ASP A 487 -27.54 3.35 11.07
CA ASP A 487 -27.23 3.26 12.51
C ASP A 487 -26.39 2.00 12.80
N PRO A 488 -25.15 2.14 13.31
CA PRO A 488 -24.33 1.00 13.72
C PRO A 488 -25.00 0.07 14.74
N ALA A 489 -25.88 0.60 15.60
CA ALA A 489 -26.59 -0.20 16.59
C ALA A 489 -27.71 -1.08 16.01
N ALA A 490 -28.13 -0.81 14.77
CA ALA A 490 -29.11 -1.62 14.05
C ALA A 490 -28.46 -2.76 13.23
N ARG A 491 -27.12 -2.84 13.20
CA ARG A 491 -26.36 -3.91 12.55
C ARG A 491 -26.24 -5.12 13.51
N PRO A 492 -25.90 -6.33 13.00
CA PRO A 492 -25.59 -7.47 13.87
C PRO A 492 -24.53 -7.11 14.91
N ALA A 493 -24.64 -7.66 16.13
CA ALA A 493 -23.78 -7.30 17.26
C ALA A 493 -22.32 -7.71 17.03
N ASP A 494 -22.10 -8.81 16.30
CA ASP A 494 -20.77 -9.31 15.96
C ASP A 494 -20.76 -10.08 14.63
N ALA A 495 -19.56 -10.44 14.18
CA ALA A 495 -19.36 -11.18 12.93
C ALA A 495 -19.96 -12.60 12.95
N PHE A 496 -20.10 -13.22 14.14
CA PHE A 496 -20.70 -14.55 14.28
C PHE A 496 -22.21 -14.48 14.10
N GLU A 497 -22.87 -13.46 14.64
CA GLU A 497 -24.29 -13.19 14.44
C GLU A 497 -24.60 -12.89 12.97
N ALA A 498 -23.83 -12.01 12.35
CA ALA A 498 -23.92 -11.72 10.92
C ALA A 498 -23.81 -13.01 10.08
N ARG A 499 -22.82 -13.85 10.38
CA ARG A 499 -22.61 -15.12 9.68
C ARG A 499 -23.80 -16.07 9.88
N ARG A 500 -24.30 -16.24 11.12
CA ARG A 500 -25.48 -17.07 11.40
C ARG A 500 -26.69 -16.59 10.61
N ALA A 501 -26.95 -15.28 10.58
CA ALA A 501 -28.07 -14.69 9.86
C ALA A 501 -27.98 -14.95 8.35
N ILE A 502 -26.80 -14.79 7.74
CA ILE A 502 -26.58 -15.09 6.32
C ILE A 502 -26.77 -16.58 6.03
N THR A 503 -26.16 -17.47 6.83
CA THR A 503 -26.21 -18.92 6.58
C THR A 503 -27.55 -19.56 6.90
N ALA A 504 -28.45 -18.86 7.59
CA ALA A 504 -29.81 -19.34 7.89
C ALA A 504 -30.73 -19.33 6.65
N LEU A 505 -30.33 -18.65 5.57
CA LEU A 505 -31.09 -18.56 4.33
C LEU A 505 -30.49 -19.49 3.25
N PRO A 506 -31.32 -20.10 2.39
CA PRO A 506 -30.84 -20.88 1.25
C PRO A 506 -30.45 -19.96 0.08
N TRP A 507 -29.21 -20.07 -0.41
CA TRP A 507 -28.70 -19.21 -1.49
C TRP A 507 -28.56 -19.99 -2.80
N PRO A 508 -29.04 -19.47 -3.95
CA PRO A 508 -28.92 -20.12 -5.24
C PRO A 508 -27.46 -20.36 -5.68
N GLU A 509 -27.19 -21.54 -6.25
CA GLU A 509 -25.86 -21.92 -6.76
C GLU A 509 -25.60 -21.48 -8.21
N SER A 510 -26.65 -21.09 -8.94
CA SER A 510 -26.56 -20.71 -10.36
C SER A 510 -26.25 -19.22 -10.53
N PRO A 511 -25.15 -18.84 -11.22
CA PRO A 511 -24.94 -17.47 -11.66
C PRO A 511 -25.92 -17.15 -12.80
N ARG A 512 -26.58 -15.98 -12.75
CA ARG A 512 -27.44 -15.49 -13.85
C ARG A 512 -26.77 -14.34 -14.60
N PRO A 513 -26.92 -14.24 -15.94
CA PRO A 513 -26.33 -13.15 -16.72
C PRO A 513 -26.94 -11.80 -16.35
N ARG A 514 -26.08 -10.77 -16.21
CA ARG A 514 -26.49 -9.38 -15.91
C ARG A 514 -27.58 -8.91 -16.87
N ARG A 515 -28.70 -8.41 -16.33
CA ARG A 515 -29.59 -7.54 -17.11
C ARG A 515 -28.83 -6.25 -17.44
N ALA A 516 -28.45 -6.08 -18.70
CA ALA A 516 -27.90 -4.82 -19.18
C ALA A 516 -28.96 -3.73 -19.07
N ARG A 517 -28.73 -2.73 -18.21
CA ARG A 517 -29.40 -1.43 -18.30
C ARG A 517 -28.40 -0.42 -18.86
N ALA A 518 -28.88 0.39 -19.79
CA ALA A 518 -28.11 1.40 -20.49
C ALA A 518 -27.63 2.50 -19.52
N SER A 519 -26.37 2.46 -19.12
CA SER A 519 -25.64 3.66 -18.71
C SER A 519 -24.50 3.87 -19.69
N ALA A 520 -24.60 4.95 -20.47
CA ALA A 520 -23.70 5.27 -21.56
C ALA A 520 -22.28 5.58 -21.05
N ARG A 521 -21.31 4.78 -21.49
CA ARG A 521 -19.96 5.21 -21.93
C ARG A 521 -19.40 4.14 -22.87
N PRO A 522 -18.74 4.52 -23.98
CA PRO A 522 -18.40 3.59 -25.05
C PRO A 522 -17.30 2.62 -24.62
N ARG A 523 -17.48 1.36 -24.99
CA ARG A 523 -16.49 0.27 -24.89
C ARG A 523 -15.55 0.37 -26.08
N SER A 524 -14.24 0.23 -25.86
CA SER A 524 -13.32 -0.34 -26.84
C SER A 524 -13.42 -1.87 -26.74
N SER A 525 -13.72 -2.53 -27.86
CA SER A 525 -13.94 -3.97 -27.93
C SER A 525 -12.64 -4.74 -28.15
N GLU A 526 -12.37 -5.71 -27.28
CA GLU A 526 -11.66 -6.94 -27.63
C GLU A 526 -12.36 -8.08 -26.88
N ALA A 527 -12.77 -9.13 -27.59
CA ALA A 527 -13.47 -10.28 -27.01
C ALA A 527 -12.46 -11.38 -26.59
N PRO A 528 -12.70 -12.14 -25.52
CA PRO A 528 -11.81 -13.23 -25.11
C PRO A 528 -11.99 -14.51 -25.97
N PRO A 529 -10.93 -15.33 -26.16
CA PRO A 529 -10.97 -16.54 -26.99
C PRO A 529 -11.61 -17.76 -26.28
N SER A 530 -12.04 -18.76 -27.07
CA SER A 530 -12.83 -19.92 -26.64
C SER A 530 -12.01 -21.09 -26.05
N THR A 531 -12.69 -21.95 -25.28
CA THR A 531 -12.21 -23.10 -24.48
C THR A 531 -11.38 -24.14 -25.25
N ALA A 532 -11.46 -24.17 -26.58
CA ALA A 532 -10.68 -25.09 -27.42
C ALA A 532 -9.17 -24.79 -27.42
N ALA A 533 -8.75 -23.59 -26.98
CA ALA A 533 -7.34 -23.21 -26.88
C ALA A 533 -6.66 -23.64 -25.54
N ARG A 534 -7.39 -24.30 -24.62
CA ARG A 534 -6.94 -24.54 -23.24
C ARG A 534 -6.48 -25.98 -22.94
N LEU A 535 -6.97 -26.98 -23.66
CA LEU A 535 -6.58 -28.37 -23.43
C LEU A 535 -5.69 -28.87 -24.58
N ALA A 536 -4.49 -29.33 -24.25
CA ALA A 536 -3.61 -30.03 -25.18
C ALA A 536 -3.71 -31.55 -24.93
N ALA A 537 -3.78 -32.34 -26.01
CA ALA A 537 -3.78 -33.80 -25.91
C ALA A 537 -2.41 -34.27 -25.40
N THR A 538 -2.39 -35.07 -24.34
CA THR A 538 -1.14 -35.59 -23.76
C THR A 538 -0.62 -36.75 -24.62
N LEU A 539 0.55 -36.58 -25.25
CA LEU A 539 1.25 -37.64 -25.98
C LEU A 539 2.12 -38.43 -24.98
N GLU A 540 1.53 -39.48 -24.39
CA GLU A 540 2.19 -40.57 -23.66
C GLU A 540 3.17 -40.23 -22.53
N VAL A 541 2.75 -40.38 -21.25
CA VAL A 541 3.56 -40.94 -20.15
C VAL A 541 2.61 -41.48 -19.04
N GLY A 542 2.70 -42.78 -18.69
CA GLY A 542 2.18 -43.33 -17.42
C GLY A 542 1.30 -44.59 -17.51
N ASP A 543 1.94 -45.76 -17.31
CA ASP A 543 1.49 -47.15 -16.99
C ASP A 543 0.18 -47.79 -17.51
N GLY A 544 -0.61 -47.12 -18.35
CA GLY A 544 -1.67 -47.79 -19.15
C GLY A 544 -2.94 -48.16 -18.37
N ARG A 545 -3.17 -47.58 -17.21
CA ARG A 545 -4.46 -47.63 -16.52
C ARG A 545 -4.87 -46.19 -16.20
N ASP A 546 -5.97 -45.72 -16.81
CA ASP A 546 -6.54 -44.36 -16.68
C ASP A 546 -6.03 -43.27 -17.66
N THR A 547 -5.62 -43.61 -18.89
CA THR A 547 -5.19 -42.64 -19.92
C THR A 547 -6.31 -42.05 -20.77
N GLU A 548 -7.46 -42.73 -20.89
CA GLU A 548 -8.56 -42.28 -21.75
C GLU A 548 -9.16 -40.99 -21.18
N GLY A 549 -9.26 -39.90 -21.93
CA GLY A 549 -9.74 -38.63 -21.36
C GLY A 549 -8.74 -37.88 -20.47
N ARG A 550 -7.46 -38.26 -20.41
CA ARG A 550 -6.42 -37.40 -19.81
C ARG A 550 -6.04 -36.28 -20.79
N TRP A 551 -6.03 -35.04 -20.30
CA TRP A 551 -5.63 -33.84 -21.03
C TRP A 551 -4.65 -33.02 -20.21
N HIS A 552 -3.87 -32.18 -20.88
CA HIS A 552 -3.02 -31.19 -20.23
C HIS A 552 -3.66 -29.79 -20.33
N ASP A 553 -3.97 -29.18 -19.19
CA ASP A 553 -4.49 -27.81 -19.10
C ASP A 553 -3.31 -26.82 -19.25
N VAL A 554 -3.09 -26.34 -20.47
CA VAL A 554 -1.92 -25.49 -20.81
C VAL A 554 -1.91 -24.14 -20.09
N TRP A 555 -3.04 -23.71 -19.53
CA TRP A 555 -3.12 -22.45 -18.79
C TRP A 555 -2.71 -22.62 -17.33
N LEU A 556 -2.90 -23.80 -16.78
CA LEU A 556 -2.59 -24.14 -15.38
C LEU A 556 -1.41 -25.09 -15.24
N ASP A 557 -0.82 -25.51 -16.37
CA ASP A 557 0.34 -26.42 -16.47
C ASP A 557 0.15 -27.68 -15.61
N ARG A 558 -0.97 -28.40 -15.83
CA ARG A 558 -1.32 -29.60 -15.07
C ARG A 558 -2.11 -30.61 -15.90
N ASP A 559 -2.01 -31.87 -15.52
CA ASP A 559 -2.83 -32.93 -16.11
C ASP A 559 -4.21 -32.99 -15.44
N VAL A 560 -5.23 -33.26 -16.25
CA VAL A 560 -6.63 -33.39 -15.83
C VAL A 560 -7.27 -34.60 -16.50
N LEU A 561 -8.17 -35.30 -15.81
CA LEU A 561 -9.04 -36.32 -16.38
C LEU A 561 -10.38 -35.68 -16.72
N VAL A 562 -10.76 -35.68 -17.99
CA VAL A 562 -12.03 -35.16 -18.50
C VAL A 562 -12.97 -36.34 -18.74
N LEU A 563 -14.04 -36.38 -17.96
CA LEU A 563 -15.09 -37.40 -17.99
C LEU A 563 -16.36 -36.79 -18.56
N GLN A 564 -17.15 -37.58 -19.29
CA GLN A 564 -18.47 -37.14 -19.75
C GLN A 564 -19.43 -37.03 -18.57
N LEU A 565 -20.25 -36.00 -18.59
CA LEU A 565 -21.22 -35.70 -17.55
C LEU A 565 -22.54 -36.42 -17.82
N ASP A 566 -22.89 -37.36 -16.95
CA ASP A 566 -24.25 -37.85 -16.78
C ASP A 566 -24.71 -37.65 -15.32
N ASP A 567 -25.98 -37.92 -15.02
CA ASP A 567 -26.55 -37.71 -13.68
C ASP A 567 -25.82 -38.51 -12.59
N ALA A 568 -25.34 -39.71 -12.93
CA ALA A 568 -24.60 -40.57 -12.02
C ALA A 568 -23.20 -40.01 -11.72
N THR A 569 -22.49 -39.54 -12.75
CA THR A 569 -21.15 -38.94 -12.67
C THR A 569 -21.21 -37.58 -11.97
N LEU A 570 -22.27 -36.79 -12.19
CA LEU A 570 -22.52 -35.54 -11.48
C LEU A 570 -22.79 -35.77 -9.99
N ALA A 571 -23.65 -36.75 -9.65
CA ALA A 571 -23.94 -37.10 -8.26
C ALA A 571 -22.68 -37.57 -7.53
N ARG A 572 -21.87 -38.39 -8.20
CA ARG A 572 -20.57 -38.86 -7.70
C ARG A 572 -19.57 -37.72 -7.52
N ALA A 573 -19.41 -36.85 -8.52
CA ALA A 573 -18.50 -35.71 -8.46
C ALA A 573 -18.85 -34.78 -7.29
N ARG A 574 -20.16 -34.54 -7.06
CA ARG A 574 -20.64 -33.77 -5.90
C ARG A 574 -20.31 -34.44 -4.57
N ALA A 575 -20.43 -35.76 -4.47
CA ALA A 575 -20.09 -36.48 -3.26
C ALA A 575 -18.57 -36.45 -2.98
N PHE A 576 -17.73 -36.63 -4.01
CA PHE A 576 -16.27 -36.52 -3.88
C PHE A 576 -15.84 -35.10 -3.50
N ALA A 577 -16.45 -34.06 -4.11
CA ALA A 577 -16.19 -32.67 -3.75
C ALA A 577 -16.60 -32.34 -2.31
N ARG A 578 -17.75 -32.85 -1.83
CA ARG A 578 -18.20 -32.69 -0.44
C ARG A 578 -17.34 -33.44 0.57
N ALA A 579 -16.82 -34.60 0.20
CA ALA A 579 -15.98 -35.42 1.06
C ALA A 579 -14.65 -34.71 1.39
N GLY A 580 -14.07 -33.99 0.41
CA GLY A 580 -12.98 -33.04 0.62
C GLY A 580 -11.72 -33.61 1.26
N HIS A 581 -11.49 -34.92 1.15
CA HIS A 581 -10.39 -35.62 1.81
C HIS A 581 -9.18 -35.78 0.86
N ALA A 582 -7.97 -35.60 1.38
CA ALA A 582 -6.73 -35.58 0.58
C ALA A 582 -6.41 -36.90 -0.15
N ALA A 583 -6.92 -38.03 0.34
CA ALA A 583 -6.75 -39.34 -0.31
C ALA A 583 -7.82 -39.65 -1.37
N LEU A 584 -8.82 -38.77 -1.57
CA LEU A 584 -9.81 -38.89 -2.63
C LEU A 584 -9.42 -38.01 -3.83
N PRO A 585 -9.76 -38.42 -5.07
CA PRO A 585 -9.58 -37.59 -6.24
C PRO A 585 -10.34 -36.26 -6.13
N CYS A 586 -9.65 -35.17 -6.46
CA CYS A 586 -10.21 -33.83 -6.41
C CYS A 586 -11.00 -33.51 -7.69
N VAL A 587 -12.25 -33.12 -7.56
CA VAL A 587 -13.06 -32.60 -8.68
C VAL A 587 -12.65 -31.16 -8.95
N LEU A 588 -12.02 -30.93 -10.10
CA LEU A 588 -11.42 -29.65 -10.49
C LEU A 588 -12.43 -28.70 -11.14
N ARG A 589 -13.38 -29.26 -11.90
CA ARG A 589 -14.38 -28.50 -12.66
C ARG A 589 -15.56 -29.40 -13.01
N VAL A 590 -16.76 -28.83 -13.01
CA VAL A 590 -17.94 -29.44 -13.65
C VAL A 590 -18.44 -28.44 -14.68
N ASP A 591 -18.39 -28.79 -15.95
CA ASP A 591 -18.85 -27.98 -17.07
C ASP A 591 -20.16 -28.55 -17.62
N LEU A 592 -21.27 -28.02 -17.12
CA LEU A 592 -22.62 -28.44 -17.55
C LEU A 592 -22.90 -28.08 -19.02
N ALA A 593 -22.24 -27.04 -19.56
CA ALA A 593 -22.46 -26.58 -20.93
C ALA A 593 -21.72 -27.44 -21.95
N ALA A 594 -20.51 -27.88 -21.61
CA ALA A 594 -19.74 -28.85 -22.38
C ALA A 594 -20.16 -30.30 -22.12
N GLY A 595 -20.88 -30.57 -21.01
CA GLY A 595 -21.23 -31.92 -20.58
C GLY A 595 -20.03 -32.69 -20.07
N GLU A 596 -19.14 -32.04 -19.31
CA GLU A 596 -17.86 -32.64 -18.86
C GLU A 596 -17.59 -32.42 -17.36
N VAL A 597 -16.86 -33.34 -16.73
CA VAL A 597 -16.27 -33.19 -15.39
C VAL A 597 -14.77 -33.34 -15.49
N TRP A 598 -14.02 -32.42 -14.91
CA TRP A 598 -12.57 -32.49 -14.83
C TRP A 598 -12.16 -32.92 -13.42
N VAL A 599 -11.34 -33.95 -13.32
CA VAL A 599 -10.87 -34.52 -12.05
C VAL A 599 -9.34 -34.56 -12.07
N ALA A 600 -8.71 -34.35 -10.91
CA ALA A 600 -7.27 -34.52 -10.79
C ALA A 600 -6.90 -36.01 -10.96
N PRO A 601 -5.94 -36.35 -11.83
CA PRO A 601 -5.45 -37.71 -11.90
C PRO A 601 -4.75 -38.12 -10.59
N PRO A 602 -4.76 -39.41 -10.22
CA PRO A 602 -3.99 -39.89 -9.10
C PRO A 602 -2.49 -39.66 -9.34
N GLN A 603 -1.75 -39.35 -8.27
CA GLN A 603 -0.30 -39.19 -8.31
C GLN A 603 0.38 -40.48 -7.84
N GLY A 604 1.55 -40.80 -8.41
CA GLY A 604 2.34 -41.97 -8.04
C GLY A 604 2.10 -43.18 -8.93
N ARG A 605 2.35 -44.38 -8.39
CA ARG A 605 2.14 -45.67 -9.07
C ARG A 605 1.04 -46.46 -8.40
N ALA A 606 0.33 -47.27 -9.18
CA ALA A 606 -0.66 -48.19 -8.65
C ALA A 606 0.00 -49.20 -7.70
N LEU A 607 -0.67 -49.52 -6.60
CA LEU A 607 -0.20 -50.41 -5.55
C LEU A 607 0.10 -51.82 -6.10
N ALA A 608 -0.65 -52.27 -7.11
CA ALA A 608 -0.44 -53.53 -7.82
C ALA A 608 0.95 -53.62 -8.49
N ASP A 609 1.54 -52.47 -8.84
CA ASP A 609 2.83 -52.41 -9.54
C ASP A 609 4.00 -52.20 -8.56
N GLU A 610 3.72 -51.80 -7.32
CA GLU A 610 4.74 -51.61 -6.28
C GLU A 610 5.06 -52.91 -5.50
N GLY A 611 4.19 -53.92 -5.55
CA GLY A 611 4.42 -55.22 -4.91
C GLY A 611 4.59 -55.18 -3.39
N ARG A 612 4.09 -54.13 -2.72
CA ARG A 612 4.17 -53.91 -1.27
C ARG A 612 2.78 -53.65 -0.68
N ALA A 613 2.57 -54.05 0.57
CA ALA A 613 1.35 -53.71 1.31
C ALA A 613 1.37 -52.25 1.80
N LEU A 614 0.17 -51.68 1.98
CA LEU A 614 -0.01 -50.37 2.59
C LEU A 614 0.44 -50.39 4.05
N THR A 615 1.06 -49.30 4.52
CA THR A 615 1.39 -49.11 5.94
C THR A 615 0.13 -48.89 6.79
N ARG A 616 0.25 -49.06 8.11
CA ARG A 616 -0.85 -48.79 9.05
C ARG A 616 -1.39 -47.36 8.95
N GLY A 617 -0.50 -46.38 8.75
CA GLY A 617 -0.89 -44.97 8.58
C GLY A 617 -1.66 -44.73 7.28
N GLN A 618 -1.22 -45.34 6.17
CA GLN A 618 -1.90 -45.27 4.89
C GLN A 618 -3.29 -45.92 4.95
N ARG A 619 -3.43 -47.09 5.58
CA ARG A 619 -4.74 -47.75 5.75
C ARG A 619 -5.70 -46.92 6.61
N ALA A 620 -5.21 -46.33 7.70
CA ALA A 620 -6.02 -45.43 8.54
C ALA A 620 -6.53 -44.23 7.73
N ARG A 621 -5.65 -43.59 6.96
CA ARG A 621 -5.98 -42.43 6.13
C ARG A 621 -6.94 -42.79 4.99
N LEU A 622 -6.80 -43.97 4.41
CA LEU A 622 -7.76 -44.51 3.43
C LEU A 622 -9.13 -44.75 4.08
N GLY A 623 -9.18 -45.29 5.30
CA GLY A 623 -10.42 -45.46 6.06
C GLY A 623 -11.13 -44.13 6.37
N GLU A 624 -10.37 -43.11 6.77
CA GLU A 624 -10.89 -41.74 6.96
C GLU A 624 -11.46 -41.15 5.67
N ALA A 625 -10.79 -41.38 4.54
CA ALA A 625 -11.24 -40.94 3.22
C ALA A 625 -12.58 -41.56 2.82
N ILE A 626 -12.72 -42.87 2.98
CA ILE A 626 -13.95 -43.59 2.66
C ILE A 626 -15.08 -43.21 3.61
N ALA A 627 -14.79 -43.04 4.90
CA ALA A 627 -15.78 -42.57 5.86
C ALA A 627 -16.30 -41.16 5.50
N ALA A 628 -15.41 -40.25 5.09
CA ALA A 628 -15.79 -38.92 4.62
C ALA A 628 -16.65 -38.98 3.34
N LEU A 629 -16.32 -39.89 2.41
CA LEU A 629 -17.09 -40.09 1.18
C LEU A 629 -18.50 -40.63 1.45
N HIS A 630 -18.63 -41.62 2.34
CA HIS A 630 -19.92 -42.17 2.76
C HIS A 630 -20.76 -41.12 3.49
N ALA A 631 -20.16 -40.32 4.37
CA ALA A 631 -20.84 -39.20 5.03
C ALA A 631 -21.33 -38.12 4.04
N ALA A 632 -20.63 -37.96 2.91
CA ALA A 632 -21.02 -37.06 1.82
C ALA A 632 -22.10 -37.64 0.87
N GLY A 633 -22.61 -38.85 1.18
CA GLY A 633 -23.62 -39.55 0.39
C GLY A 633 -23.09 -40.16 -0.90
N GLY A 634 -21.78 -40.46 -0.97
CA GLY A 634 -21.15 -41.16 -2.08
C GLY A 634 -20.49 -42.46 -1.64
N ALA A 635 -20.02 -43.24 -2.61
CA ALA A 635 -19.22 -44.43 -2.38
C ALA A 635 -18.23 -44.61 -3.53
N HIS A 636 -17.08 -45.21 -3.24
CA HIS A 636 -16.04 -45.43 -4.24
C HIS A 636 -16.40 -46.66 -5.11
N GLY A 637 -16.66 -47.79 -4.45
CA GLY A 637 -17.10 -49.05 -5.04
C GLY A 637 -16.00 -49.96 -5.58
N ARG A 638 -14.77 -49.44 -5.70
CA ARG A 638 -13.58 -50.16 -6.20
C ARG A 638 -12.34 -49.76 -5.41
N ILE A 639 -12.02 -50.49 -4.34
CA ILE A 639 -10.81 -50.28 -3.54
C ILE A 639 -9.94 -51.52 -3.70
N ASP A 640 -9.02 -51.50 -4.66
CA ASP A 640 -8.11 -52.60 -4.96
C ASP A 640 -6.72 -52.05 -5.35
N GLY A 641 -5.77 -52.96 -5.56
CA GLY A 641 -4.40 -52.57 -5.92
C GLY A 641 -4.28 -51.79 -7.24
N GLN A 642 -5.30 -51.78 -8.10
CA GLN A 642 -5.29 -51.04 -9.36
C GLN A 642 -5.80 -49.60 -9.20
N HIS A 643 -6.65 -49.34 -8.20
CA HIS A 643 -7.23 -48.02 -7.93
C HIS A 643 -6.55 -47.30 -6.76
N LEU A 644 -5.68 -47.99 -6.02
CA LEU A 644 -4.87 -47.41 -4.96
C LEU A 644 -3.50 -47.01 -5.52
N TYR A 645 -3.12 -45.75 -5.28
CA TYR A 645 -1.84 -45.19 -5.70
C TYR A 645 -1.05 -44.75 -4.48
N VAL A 646 0.27 -44.92 -4.53
CA VAL A 646 1.16 -44.44 -3.47
C VAL A 646 2.18 -43.47 -4.06
N HIS A 647 2.32 -42.31 -3.44
CA HIS A 647 3.30 -41.29 -3.81
C HIS A 647 3.85 -40.61 -2.56
N ASP A 648 5.17 -40.54 -2.41
CA ASP A 648 5.84 -39.91 -1.26
C ASP A 648 5.34 -40.36 0.13
N GLY A 649 4.92 -41.64 0.23
CA GLY A 649 4.39 -42.21 1.47
C GLY A 649 2.92 -41.95 1.72
N GLU A 650 2.25 -41.20 0.85
CA GLU A 650 0.81 -40.93 0.89
C GLU A 650 0.03 -41.87 -0.02
N VAL A 651 -1.19 -42.22 0.40
CA VAL A 651 -2.13 -43.04 -0.39
C VAL A 651 -3.19 -42.17 -1.03
N ALA A 652 -3.48 -42.44 -2.30
CA ALA A 652 -4.54 -41.79 -3.06
C ALA A 652 -5.38 -42.83 -3.81
N LEU A 653 -6.67 -42.55 -3.97
CA LEU A 653 -7.58 -43.33 -4.81
C LEU A 653 -7.68 -42.71 -6.20
N ALA A 654 -7.78 -43.54 -7.24
CA ALA A 654 -8.13 -43.13 -8.60
C ALA A 654 -9.65 -42.90 -8.72
N TYR A 655 -10.08 -42.01 -9.61
CA TYR A 655 -11.51 -41.74 -9.76
C TYR A 655 -12.22 -42.91 -10.48
N PRO A 656 -13.25 -43.52 -9.89
CA PRO A 656 -13.91 -44.68 -10.49
C PRO A 656 -14.83 -44.22 -11.63
N ARG A 657 -14.52 -44.68 -12.84
CA ARG A 657 -15.27 -44.32 -14.07
C ARG A 657 -16.59 -45.05 -14.22
N GLU A 658 -16.64 -46.28 -13.74
CA GLU A 658 -17.82 -47.15 -13.79
C GLU A 658 -18.12 -47.68 -12.41
N ALA A 659 -19.35 -47.51 -11.99
CA ALA A 659 -19.80 -47.94 -10.68
C ALA A 659 -21.21 -48.49 -10.79
N ASP A 660 -21.26 -49.79 -11.07
CA ASP A 660 -22.49 -50.55 -11.17
C ASP A 660 -23.00 -50.90 -9.77
N GLY A 661 -24.19 -50.40 -9.46
CA GLY A 661 -24.89 -50.66 -8.21
C GLY A 661 -25.38 -49.39 -7.51
N SER A 662 -26.22 -49.55 -6.49
CA SER A 662 -26.65 -48.43 -5.66
C SER A 662 -25.50 -47.91 -4.79
N VAL A 663 -25.61 -46.68 -4.26
CA VAL A 663 -24.59 -46.12 -3.36
C VAL A 663 -24.43 -47.02 -2.12
N GLU A 664 -25.50 -47.64 -1.62
CA GLU A 664 -25.44 -48.59 -0.51
C GLU A 664 -24.64 -49.87 -0.85
N GLU A 665 -24.83 -50.41 -2.06
CA GLU A 665 -24.08 -51.59 -2.53
C GLU A 665 -22.59 -51.27 -2.69
N LEU A 666 -22.27 -50.10 -3.25
CA LEU A 666 -20.89 -49.64 -3.41
C LEU A 666 -20.24 -49.34 -2.05
N ALA A 667 -20.98 -48.76 -1.09
CA ALA A 667 -20.48 -48.52 0.25
C ALA A 667 -20.17 -49.84 0.99
N ALA A 668 -21.03 -50.85 0.83
CA ALA A 668 -20.79 -52.19 1.37
C ALA A 668 -19.52 -52.82 0.78
N ARG A 669 -19.26 -52.63 -0.53
CA ARG A 669 -18.01 -53.08 -1.17
C ARG A 669 -16.79 -52.35 -0.62
N ASP A 670 -16.88 -51.04 -0.40
CA ASP A 670 -15.79 -50.24 0.18
C ASP A 670 -15.40 -50.76 1.57
N LEU A 671 -16.39 -51.00 2.44
CA LEU A 671 -16.17 -51.53 3.78
C LEU A 671 -15.54 -52.94 3.75
N ALA A 672 -16.01 -53.81 2.85
CA ALA A 672 -15.46 -55.16 2.69
C ALA A 672 -13.99 -55.12 2.22
N ALA A 673 -13.67 -54.24 1.28
CA ALA A 673 -12.31 -54.07 0.77
C ALA A 673 -11.34 -53.53 1.84
N LEU A 674 -11.77 -52.56 2.66
CA LEU A 674 -10.98 -52.08 3.80
C LEU A 674 -10.69 -53.21 4.81
N GLN A 675 -11.68 -54.05 5.11
CA GLN A 675 -11.51 -55.21 6.01
C GLN A 675 -10.58 -56.28 5.42
N GLU A 676 -10.53 -56.43 4.11
CA GLU A 676 -9.61 -57.35 3.43
C GLU A 676 -8.17 -56.81 3.45
N LEU A 677 -7.97 -55.51 3.22
CA LEU A 677 -6.66 -54.85 3.34
C LEU A 677 -6.09 -54.94 4.76
N ASP A 678 -6.94 -54.86 5.79
CA ASP A 678 -6.51 -55.03 7.18
C ASP A 678 -6.21 -56.49 7.53
N ARG A 679 -6.93 -57.47 6.95
CA ARG A 679 -6.64 -58.90 7.14
C ARG A 679 -5.33 -59.32 6.47
N ASN A 680 -5.10 -58.93 5.22
CA ASN A 680 -3.86 -59.26 4.50
C ASN A 680 -2.62 -58.66 5.18
N ALA A 681 -2.76 -57.50 5.83
CA ALA A 681 -1.68 -56.91 6.61
C ALA A 681 -1.38 -57.62 7.94
N LEU A 682 -2.32 -58.40 8.47
CA LEU A 682 -2.12 -59.25 9.66
C LEU A 682 -1.49 -60.60 9.30
N ASP A 683 -1.72 -61.11 8.08
CA ASP A 683 -1.10 -62.34 7.58
C ASP A 683 0.36 -62.14 7.11
N GLU A 684 0.75 -60.89 6.78
CA GLU A 684 2.13 -60.51 6.44
C GLU A 684 3.04 -60.20 7.65
N LEU A 685 2.46 -59.99 8.84
CA LEU A 685 3.15 -59.75 10.13
C LEU A 685 3.39 -61.06 10.89
#